data_AF-A0A384JWI1-F1
#
_entry.id   AF-A0A384JWI1-F1
#
_cell.length_a   1.000
_cell.length_b   1.000
_cell.length_c   1.000
_cell.angle_alpha   90.00
_cell.angle_beta   90.00
_cell.angle_gamma   90.00
#
_symmetry.space_group_name_H-M   'P 1'
#
loop_
_entity.id
_entity.type
_entity.pdbx_description
1 polymer ?
#
loop_
_entity_poly.entity_id
_entity_poly.type
_entity_poly.pdbx_seq_one_letter_code
_entity_poly.pdbx_strand_id
1 'polypeptide(L)'
;MASPSSTPAMRQRTVAEHRWHKAWESLKKEDANEIKLDPTRTDYLDILQDIHNLATKKKEVCIQKACKYKKNNGTTMIIRDLFEKILIWVNKVKDIGDIIVSYDPGHAALPWAAVRLLLTIAVEDSHSFGVLIEGLEQISKLIAQCKVLEDLYSQSAGDDTGFDEALLELYVAILTFESHAIQIYRKSTPSRLISAIKLPSNKLQDGLEIVWVKYQRVTDCTKLIDAQHIRQFENIIRKFEQPIVRSATILQDYQDSLQLQERETLLRWLSTIPYRKHHKLKRSERLEGSCEWLLNSTDYIQWKHSSASSLLWLNGMAGCGKSVLTSAVIESLCQEASSMGTAAPVAYFYCSRNTAEPERANPEEVLRSILEQVSSNTANLPIRKPVVEVYKNLKKDNRGLPPQERLSLDETTEVLLEILQVDPFYVVIDALDECNPNERFNLIESLKTIIDESANVVKVFISSRRDYDIVSQLEESPCISIQPSHISKDIEDYVKKEVSEAIEKKKIVKGKLMPKEKKEIEQKITQVLIEGSQGMFRWVSLQIQQLCRQVKVKRDIDSVLRKLPKSLEESYHLVYQDIMNSEEPSQKVAIRTLQVLLSTRRKLSQEEMIAAVIVDIDTNEILASTVEELLDVCCNLIIFDEGEGILRFAHLSVREFLEKCAPRDCFSIQSTELFMMNRCLYVFLYGSRHTIIFGEQADKITRQNMEFTSYAYVNWPEHCQLAQRDEVTSEFLKEFIGNDLDEGYSASYMQWLKATEEHRMRERYFQIKWYNFDKKTPPSILSISCIYGLMPIIMTLLPYKRVVWNEPISQVGFPFDYSSTTTYPLVCAAERGFDMIVRQFLSRDNGHYAEGSSRHEILMKSIERAIFASRTNVVKTLLDCGMINVNDPTTLESRKELRCACLLRIAVRYDLEEMVKLLLNYGASRKREKWTPHPSYRNRGEFDILGGARILDDQNYSLLEIAVSRCNITIVDALCSYGSDIMARTPSGVTLIHRLVMGHPENRNTGVPRPSTEKFNSTLEHLIGKGLDVAATDNYRWTALHFITVYQYDAADLLLLFINAGTPINAQNMKGDTALSLAAEFAFEMDANECVKILLSQGADPSIVNKNGLTALDQAWKAHEKQELEHLIFNIELLNMALQDQIMEDIWRLFADA
;
A
#
# COMPACT_ATOMS: atom_id res chain seq x y z
N MET A 1 41.71 -72.90 -7.02
CA MET A 1 41.40 -73.87 -5.96
C MET A 1 41.54 -73.17 -4.62
N ALA A 2 40.50 -73.29 -3.79
CA ALA A 2 40.50 -73.28 -2.34
C ALA A 2 41.06 -72.06 -1.55
N SER A 3 40.10 -71.45 -0.84
CA SER A 3 40.16 -70.92 0.54
C SER A 3 40.85 -69.59 0.80
N PRO A 4 40.18 -68.74 1.60
CA PRO A 4 40.85 -68.30 2.82
C PRO A 4 39.94 -68.37 4.06
N SER A 5 40.40 -69.14 5.04
CA SER A 5 40.13 -68.91 6.46
C SER A 5 41.14 -67.91 6.99
N SER A 6 40.66 -66.79 7.54
CA SER A 6 41.11 -66.22 8.82
C SER A 6 40.38 -64.90 9.04
N THR A 7 39.46 -64.90 9.99
CA THR A 7 38.95 -63.72 10.66
C THR A 7 40.09 -63.02 11.40
N PRO A 8 40.23 -61.69 11.27
CA PRO A 8 40.76 -60.86 12.33
C PRO A 8 39.60 -60.15 13.04
N ALA A 9 39.63 -60.17 14.36
CA ALA A 9 38.66 -59.56 15.25
C ALA A 9 38.29 -58.12 14.84
N MET A 10 36.98 -57.89 14.72
CA MET A 10 36.37 -56.59 14.52
C MET A 10 36.56 -55.79 15.83
N ARG A 11 37.56 -54.89 15.87
CA ARG A 11 37.60 -53.82 16.88
C ARG A 11 36.38 -52.93 16.64
N GLN A 12 35.32 -53.14 17.42
CA GLN A 12 34.15 -52.25 17.45
C GLN A 12 34.58 -50.87 17.95
N ARG A 13 34.14 -49.84 17.22
CA ARG A 13 34.41 -48.42 17.44
C ARG A 13 33.68 -47.94 18.69
N THR A 14 34.45 -47.57 19.72
CA THR A 14 34.01 -47.14 21.06
C THR A 14 34.10 -45.61 21.30
N VAL A 15 34.14 -44.79 20.23
CA VAL A 15 34.63 -43.40 20.32
C VAL A 15 33.52 -42.34 20.42
N ALA A 16 32.31 -42.58 19.88
CA ALA A 16 31.17 -41.68 20.09
C ALA A 16 30.62 -41.75 21.54
N GLU A 17 30.91 -42.84 22.24
CA GLU A 17 30.30 -43.36 23.47
C GLU A 17 30.51 -42.51 24.74
N HIS A 18 31.25 -41.40 24.69
CA HIS A 18 31.63 -40.64 25.91
C HIS A 18 31.58 -39.10 25.76
N ARG A 19 31.16 -38.52 24.63
CA ARG A 19 31.41 -37.09 24.34
C ARG A 19 30.54 -36.12 25.14
N TRP A 20 29.23 -36.34 25.22
CA TRP A 20 28.36 -35.53 26.07
C TRP A 20 28.68 -35.69 27.56
N HIS A 21 29.06 -36.90 27.98
CA HIS A 21 29.53 -37.17 29.33
C HIS A 21 30.84 -36.41 29.65
N LYS A 22 31.85 -36.50 28.77
CA LYS A 22 33.12 -35.75 28.88
C LYS A 22 32.90 -34.24 28.85
N ALA A 23 31.95 -33.77 28.03
CA ALA A 23 31.58 -32.36 27.99
C ALA A 23 31.00 -31.91 29.33
N TRP A 24 30.11 -32.71 29.92
CA TRP A 24 29.54 -32.47 31.25
C TRP A 24 30.60 -32.48 32.36
N GLU A 25 31.54 -33.44 32.34
CA GLU A 25 32.66 -33.49 33.30
C GLU A 25 33.61 -32.27 33.17
N SER A 26 33.70 -31.70 31.96
CA SER A 26 34.54 -30.53 31.67
C SER A 26 33.89 -29.20 32.07
N LEU A 27 32.62 -29.20 32.50
CA LEU A 27 31.95 -28.00 33.00
C LEU A 27 32.53 -27.54 34.34
N LYS A 28 32.44 -26.24 34.62
CA LYS A 28 32.69 -25.73 35.97
C LYS A 28 31.69 -26.36 36.93
N LYS A 29 32.12 -26.65 38.17
CA LYS A 29 31.26 -27.28 39.20
C LYS A 29 29.95 -26.51 39.44
N GLU A 30 29.98 -25.19 39.32
CA GLU A 30 28.79 -24.33 39.43
C GLU A 30 27.80 -24.58 38.29
N ASP A 31 28.28 -24.73 37.06
CA ASP A 31 27.44 -24.99 35.88
C ASP A 31 26.89 -26.42 35.85
N ALA A 32 27.73 -27.41 36.19
CA ALA A 32 27.33 -28.82 36.25
C ALA A 32 26.21 -29.07 37.29
N ASN A 33 26.18 -28.30 38.39
CA ASN A 33 25.17 -28.42 39.44
C ASN A 33 23.78 -27.93 39.02
N GLU A 34 23.70 -27.06 38.01
CA GLU A 34 22.43 -26.48 37.55
C GLU A 34 21.66 -27.43 36.63
N ILE A 35 22.39 -28.21 35.84
CA ILE A 35 21.90 -29.27 34.93
C ILE A 35 21.70 -30.60 35.69
N LYS A 36 21.39 -30.56 37.00
CA LYS A 36 21.05 -31.78 37.78
C LYS A 36 19.73 -32.37 37.32
N LEU A 37 19.80 -33.19 36.27
CA LEU A 37 18.76 -34.08 35.81
C LEU A 37 19.15 -35.49 36.24
N ASP A 38 18.24 -36.25 36.82
CA ASP A 38 18.49 -37.64 37.22
C ASP A 38 18.68 -38.49 35.95
N PRO A 39 19.93 -38.87 35.57
CA PRO A 39 20.19 -39.56 34.31
C PRO A 39 19.62 -40.98 34.30
N THR A 40 19.16 -41.46 35.46
CA THR A 40 18.72 -42.85 35.67
C THR A 40 17.21 -43.04 35.58
N ARG A 41 16.42 -41.98 35.33
CA ARG A 41 14.95 -42.02 35.51
C ARG A 41 14.06 -41.62 34.34
N THR A 42 14.59 -41.28 33.17
CA THR A 42 13.73 -40.88 32.02
C THR A 42 14.29 -41.38 30.70
N ASP A 43 13.44 -42.01 29.88
CA ASP A 43 13.80 -42.44 28.53
C ASP A 43 14.07 -41.20 27.64
N TYR A 44 15.09 -41.29 26.79
CA TYR A 44 15.45 -40.25 25.82
C TYR A 44 14.28 -39.90 24.89
N LEU A 45 13.51 -40.91 24.45
CA LEU A 45 12.34 -40.71 23.59
C LEU A 45 11.20 -39.99 24.34
N ASP A 46 11.03 -40.27 25.63
CA ASP A 46 10.05 -39.58 26.48
C ASP A 46 10.40 -38.09 26.63
N ILE A 47 11.68 -37.75 26.78
CA ILE A 47 12.14 -36.35 26.84
C ILE A 47 11.83 -35.62 25.54
N LEU A 48 12.10 -36.22 24.38
CA LEU A 48 11.77 -35.63 23.08
C LEU A 48 10.25 -35.54 22.87
N GLN A 49 9.47 -36.49 23.40
CA GLN A 49 8.01 -36.44 23.34
C GLN A 49 7.43 -35.35 24.25
N ASP A 50 7.98 -35.16 25.45
CA ASP A 50 7.62 -34.08 26.35
C ASP A 50 7.91 -32.72 25.76
N ILE A 51 9.11 -32.53 25.17
CA ILE A 51 9.47 -31.29 24.47
C ILE A 51 8.49 -31.02 23.35
N HIS A 52 8.15 -32.04 22.56
CA HIS A 52 7.16 -31.91 21.49
C HIS A 52 5.81 -31.45 22.02
N ASN A 53 5.28 -32.10 23.06
CA ASN A 53 4.00 -31.75 23.67
C ASN A 53 4.01 -30.32 24.26
N LEU A 54 5.09 -29.97 24.97
CA LEU A 54 5.25 -28.67 25.62
C LEU A 54 5.41 -27.53 24.61
N ALA A 55 6.25 -27.71 23.59
CA ALA A 55 6.42 -26.75 22.51
C ALA A 55 5.11 -26.58 21.72
N THR A 56 4.35 -27.65 21.48
CA THR A 56 3.02 -27.58 20.82
C THR A 56 2.04 -26.75 21.65
N LYS A 57 1.91 -27.04 22.95
CA LYS A 57 1.04 -26.29 23.86
C LYS A 57 1.42 -24.81 23.95
N LYS A 58 2.72 -24.50 24.05
CA LYS A 58 3.21 -23.11 24.09
C LYS A 58 3.02 -22.40 22.74
N LYS A 59 3.16 -23.13 21.62
CA LYS A 59 2.86 -22.64 20.27
C LYS A 59 1.40 -22.19 20.15
N GLU A 60 0.45 -23.00 20.62
CA GLU A 60 -0.98 -22.67 20.62
C GLU A 60 -1.30 -21.40 21.42
N VAL A 61 -0.69 -21.25 22.61
CA VAL A 61 -0.82 -20.01 23.40
C VAL A 61 -0.25 -18.80 22.64
N CYS A 62 0.87 -18.97 21.94
CA CYS A 62 1.47 -17.90 21.14
C CYS A 62 0.66 -17.54 19.89
N ILE A 63 -0.08 -18.50 19.32
CA ILE A 63 -1.05 -18.24 18.24
C ILE A 63 -2.16 -17.33 18.75
N GLN A 64 -2.76 -17.67 19.89
CA GLN A 64 -3.87 -16.89 20.46
C GLN A 64 -3.48 -15.46 20.85
N LYS A 65 -2.22 -15.26 21.29
CA LYS A 65 -1.72 -13.97 21.77
C LYS A 65 -0.89 -13.19 20.74
N ALA A 66 -0.74 -13.70 19.52
CA ALA A 66 0.13 -13.13 18.48
C ALA A 66 1.53 -12.73 19.03
N CYS A 67 2.17 -13.63 19.78
CA CYS A 67 3.39 -13.32 20.52
C CYS A 67 4.56 -12.93 19.60
N LYS A 68 5.11 -11.73 19.80
CA LYS A 68 6.30 -11.21 19.12
C LYS A 68 7.31 -10.67 20.12
N TYR A 69 8.57 -10.56 19.71
CA TYR A 69 9.55 -9.73 20.40
C TYR A 69 10.48 -9.03 19.42
N LYS A 70 10.98 -7.85 19.80
CA LYS A 70 11.90 -7.04 19.00
C LYS A 70 13.33 -7.22 19.52
N LYS A 71 14.27 -7.50 18.62
CA LYS A 71 15.71 -7.59 18.91
C LYS A 71 16.31 -6.19 19.09
N ASN A 72 17.52 -6.13 19.67
CA ASN A 72 18.28 -4.89 19.84
C ASN A 72 18.59 -4.17 18.51
N ASN A 73 18.66 -4.91 17.39
CA ASN A 73 18.86 -4.37 16.05
C ASN A 73 17.53 -3.96 15.36
N GLY A 74 16.42 -3.93 16.09
CA GLY A 74 15.10 -3.57 15.56
C GLY A 74 14.33 -4.70 14.87
N THR A 75 14.92 -5.88 14.65
CA THR A 75 14.22 -6.99 13.97
C THR A 75 13.13 -7.59 14.85
N THR A 76 11.90 -7.67 14.34
CA THR A 76 10.77 -8.33 15.01
C THR A 76 10.71 -9.82 14.69
N MET A 77 10.68 -10.64 15.73
CA MET A 77 10.66 -12.09 15.65
C MET A 77 9.30 -12.64 16.07
N ILE A 78 8.78 -13.59 15.29
CA ILE A 78 7.51 -14.26 15.60
C ILE A 78 7.79 -15.53 16.39
N ILE A 79 7.34 -15.55 17.65
CA ILE A 79 7.71 -16.58 18.63
C ILE A 79 7.12 -17.95 18.25
N ARG A 80 5.89 -17.97 17.71
CA ARG A 80 5.24 -19.21 17.24
C ARG A 80 6.09 -19.96 16.22
N ASP A 81 6.70 -19.25 15.27
CA ASP A 81 7.50 -19.84 14.21
C ASP A 81 8.82 -20.41 14.75
N LEU A 82 9.35 -19.85 15.85
CA LEU A 82 10.49 -20.44 16.56
C LEU A 82 10.10 -21.77 17.23
N PHE A 83 8.91 -21.85 17.82
CA PHE A 83 8.39 -23.13 18.35
C PHE A 83 8.20 -24.17 17.24
N GLU A 84 7.70 -23.75 16.08
CA GLU A 84 7.55 -24.65 14.93
C GLU A 84 8.88 -25.21 14.46
N LYS A 85 9.93 -24.38 14.42
CA LYS A 85 11.30 -24.84 14.15
C LYS A 85 11.79 -25.82 15.21
N ILE A 86 11.60 -25.52 16.49
CA ILE A 86 11.95 -26.46 17.58
C ILE A 86 11.24 -27.81 17.38
N LEU A 87 9.95 -27.81 17.06
CA LEU A 87 9.18 -29.05 16.78
C LEU A 87 9.76 -29.82 15.59
N ILE A 88 10.13 -29.13 14.51
CA ILE A 88 10.80 -29.73 13.35
C ILE A 88 12.12 -30.38 13.78
N TRP A 89 12.95 -29.68 14.56
CA TRP A 89 14.23 -30.20 15.05
C TRP A 89 14.05 -31.43 15.92
N VAL A 90 13.10 -31.39 16.86
CA VAL A 90 12.76 -32.51 17.75
C VAL A 90 12.29 -33.72 16.96
N ASN A 91 11.35 -33.56 16.02
CA ASN A 91 10.82 -34.68 15.23
C ASN A 91 11.88 -35.29 14.32
N LYS A 92 12.74 -34.47 13.71
CA LYS A 92 13.84 -34.99 12.88
C LYS A 92 14.86 -35.79 13.70
N VAL A 93 15.14 -35.39 14.93
CA VAL A 93 16.02 -36.16 15.83
C VAL A 93 15.36 -37.47 16.24
N LYS A 94 14.02 -37.50 16.44
CA LYS A 94 13.27 -38.76 16.62
C LYS A 94 13.40 -39.68 15.41
N ASP A 95 13.24 -39.15 14.19
CA ASP A 95 13.34 -39.93 12.94
C ASP A 95 14.73 -40.55 12.72
N ILE A 96 15.80 -39.87 13.18
CA ILE A 96 17.19 -40.35 13.10
C ILE A 96 17.53 -41.31 14.25
N GLY A 97 16.75 -41.26 15.34
CA GLY A 97 17.05 -41.87 16.64
C GLY A 97 16.94 -43.39 16.74
N ASP A 98 16.41 -44.09 15.73
CA ASP A 98 16.07 -45.52 15.82
C ASP A 98 17.27 -46.48 15.90
N ILE A 99 18.52 -46.02 15.77
CA ILE A 99 19.69 -46.92 15.69
C ILE A 99 20.71 -46.75 16.86
N ILE A 100 20.70 -45.66 17.66
CA ILE A 100 21.85 -45.32 18.54
C ILE A 100 21.51 -45.09 20.04
N VAL A 101 20.25 -45.02 20.48
CA VAL A 101 19.90 -44.76 21.90
C VAL A 101 20.19 -45.95 22.84
N SER A 102 20.61 -47.10 22.32
CA SER A 102 20.73 -48.35 23.09
C SER A 102 21.95 -48.49 24.01
N TYR A 103 22.89 -47.52 24.05
CA TYR A 103 24.17 -47.71 24.77
C TYR A 103 24.53 -46.65 25.86
N ASP A 104 24.11 -45.37 25.76
CA ASP A 104 24.09 -44.40 26.90
C ASP A 104 22.97 -43.34 26.72
N PRO A 105 21.69 -43.73 26.89
CA PRO A 105 20.56 -42.83 26.76
C PRO A 105 20.60 -41.66 27.76
N GLY A 106 21.25 -41.82 28.92
CA GLY A 106 21.21 -40.84 30.00
C GLY A 106 21.93 -39.54 29.68
N HIS A 107 23.16 -39.60 29.14
CA HIS A 107 23.97 -38.39 28.91
C HIS A 107 23.67 -37.71 27.57
N ALA A 108 23.31 -38.47 26.53
CA ALA A 108 22.85 -37.88 25.26
C ALA A 108 21.49 -37.18 25.39
N ALA A 109 20.72 -37.53 26.43
CA ALA A 109 19.49 -36.83 26.81
C ALA A 109 19.71 -35.50 27.52
N LEU A 110 20.90 -35.23 28.08
CA LEU A 110 21.16 -34.04 28.91
C LEU A 110 20.82 -32.71 28.23
N PRO A 111 21.31 -32.40 27.02
CA PRO A 111 20.99 -31.11 26.39
C PRO A 111 19.49 -31.00 26.07
N TRP A 112 18.85 -32.08 25.60
CA TRP A 112 17.40 -32.09 25.37
C TRP A 112 16.60 -31.92 26.66
N ALA A 113 17.04 -32.51 27.76
CA ALA A 113 16.40 -32.35 29.05
C ALA A 113 16.55 -30.92 29.61
N ALA A 114 17.67 -30.24 29.31
CA ALA A 114 17.83 -28.80 29.59
C ALA A 114 16.88 -27.95 28.73
N VAL A 115 16.76 -28.23 27.43
CA VAL A 115 15.75 -27.62 26.54
C VAL A 115 14.33 -27.83 27.10
N ARG A 116 13.97 -29.05 27.52
CA ARG A 116 12.67 -29.36 28.15
C ARG A 116 12.43 -28.52 29.40
N LEU A 117 13.42 -28.44 30.28
CA LEU A 117 13.34 -27.66 31.52
C LEU A 117 13.12 -26.17 31.22
N LEU A 118 13.91 -25.60 30.32
CA LEU A 118 13.83 -24.19 29.93
C LEU A 118 12.49 -23.85 29.26
N LEU A 119 11.95 -24.74 28.43
CA LEU A 119 10.61 -24.60 27.84
C LEU A 119 9.48 -24.64 28.90
N THR A 120 9.72 -25.30 30.03
CA THR A 120 8.73 -25.44 31.12
C THR A 120 8.62 -24.14 31.91
N ILE A 121 9.69 -23.34 31.94
CA ILE A 121 9.71 -22.07 32.68
C ILE A 121 8.67 -21.12 32.08
N ALA A 122 7.74 -20.67 32.94
CA ALA A 122 6.81 -19.60 32.59
C ALA A 122 7.52 -18.26 32.73
N VAL A 123 7.58 -17.49 31.64
CA VAL A 123 8.09 -16.13 31.64
C VAL A 123 6.91 -15.21 31.32
N GLU A 124 6.61 -14.27 32.21
CA GLU A 124 5.52 -13.29 32.05
C GLU A 124 5.89 -12.17 31.07
N ASP A 125 7.18 -11.86 30.93
CA ASP A 125 7.73 -10.87 30.00
C ASP A 125 7.98 -11.47 28.61
N SER A 126 7.31 -10.92 27.58
CA SER A 126 7.39 -11.41 26.20
C SER A 126 8.78 -11.24 25.58
N HIS A 127 9.52 -10.20 25.96
CA HIS A 127 10.87 -9.93 25.43
C HIS A 127 11.89 -10.94 25.96
N SER A 128 11.98 -11.10 27.28
CA SER A 128 12.88 -12.07 27.91
C SER A 128 12.55 -13.50 27.48
N PHE A 129 11.27 -13.82 27.30
CA PHE A 129 10.85 -15.12 26.77
C PHE A 129 11.31 -15.31 25.32
N GLY A 130 11.16 -14.28 24.48
CA GLY A 130 11.56 -14.31 23.08
C GLY A 130 13.05 -14.62 22.87
N VAL A 131 13.93 -13.98 23.63
CA VAL A 131 15.39 -14.21 23.58
C VAL A 131 15.73 -15.66 23.96
N LEU A 132 15.10 -16.19 25.00
CA LEU A 132 15.29 -17.59 25.41
C LEU A 132 14.87 -18.55 24.31
N ILE A 133 13.66 -18.38 23.76
CA ILE A 133 13.13 -19.28 22.74
C ILE A 133 13.97 -19.25 21.45
N GLU A 134 14.47 -18.08 21.05
CA GLU A 134 15.42 -18.00 19.93
C GLU A 134 16.71 -18.80 20.22
N GLY A 135 17.30 -18.62 21.40
CA GLY A 135 18.47 -19.40 21.80
C GLY A 135 18.20 -20.91 21.79
N LEU A 136 17.06 -21.34 22.32
CA LEU A 136 16.65 -22.75 22.32
C LEU A 136 16.45 -23.31 20.92
N GLU A 137 15.88 -22.54 20.00
CA GLU A 137 15.73 -22.95 18.59
C GLU A 137 17.09 -23.20 17.94
N GLN A 138 18.05 -22.27 18.12
CA GLN A 138 19.39 -22.40 17.57
C GLN A 138 20.17 -23.57 18.18
N ILE A 139 20.10 -23.74 19.51
CA ILE A 139 20.74 -24.87 20.19
C ILE A 139 20.12 -26.21 19.72
N SER A 140 18.79 -26.29 19.62
CA SER A 140 18.10 -27.48 19.11
C SER A 140 18.55 -27.82 17.68
N LYS A 141 18.70 -26.81 16.81
CA LYS A 141 19.25 -26.97 15.46
C LYS A 141 20.68 -27.52 15.49
N LEU A 142 21.55 -26.93 16.31
CA LEU A 142 22.95 -27.33 16.40
C LEU A 142 23.11 -28.76 16.92
N ILE A 143 22.34 -29.15 17.94
CA ILE A 143 22.34 -30.52 18.48
C ILE A 143 21.95 -31.52 17.36
N ALA A 144 20.91 -31.21 16.58
CA ALA A 144 20.47 -32.03 15.46
C ALA A 144 21.53 -32.12 14.34
N GLN A 145 22.16 -31.00 13.98
CA GLN A 145 23.23 -30.95 12.97
C GLN A 145 24.47 -31.72 13.42
N CYS A 146 24.87 -31.59 14.69
CA CYS A 146 26.00 -32.32 15.26
C CYS A 146 25.75 -33.83 15.19
N LYS A 147 24.52 -34.29 15.43
CA LYS A 147 24.19 -35.71 15.33
C LYS A 147 24.45 -36.26 13.93
N VAL A 148 24.03 -35.52 12.91
CA VAL A 148 24.22 -35.91 11.50
C VAL A 148 25.70 -35.90 11.13
N LEU A 149 26.44 -34.91 11.63
CA LEU A 149 27.89 -34.84 11.46
C LEU A 149 28.60 -36.04 12.07
N GLU A 150 28.24 -36.43 13.30
CA GLU A 150 28.79 -37.61 13.97
C GLU A 150 28.56 -38.89 13.16
N ASP A 151 27.37 -39.07 12.59
CA ASP A 151 27.02 -40.26 11.82
C ASP A 151 27.81 -40.33 10.49
N LEU A 152 27.95 -39.21 9.78
CA LEU A 152 28.72 -39.14 8.54
C LEU A 152 30.23 -39.28 8.79
N TYR A 153 30.73 -38.71 9.88
CA TYR A 153 32.15 -38.79 10.26
C TYR A 153 32.53 -40.20 10.72
N SER A 154 31.65 -40.86 11.47
CA SER A 154 31.83 -42.25 11.91
C SER A 154 31.96 -43.22 10.72
N GLN A 155 31.45 -42.88 9.54
CA GLN A 155 31.50 -43.75 8.35
C GLN A 155 32.78 -43.58 7.52
N SER A 156 33.51 -42.45 7.60
CA SER A 156 34.42 -42.02 6.53
C SER A 156 35.93 -42.19 6.75
N ALA A 157 36.52 -42.02 7.95
CA ALA A 157 37.96 -42.28 8.15
C ALA A 157 38.38 -42.32 9.64
N GLY A 158 39.61 -42.83 9.92
CA GLY A 158 40.17 -43.04 11.26
C GLY A 158 40.81 -41.81 11.92
N ASP A 159 41.00 -41.91 13.25
CA ASP A 159 41.65 -40.96 14.18
C ASP A 159 42.33 -39.75 13.52
N ASP A 160 41.55 -38.70 13.24
CA ASP A 160 42.09 -37.39 12.87
C ASP A 160 41.84 -36.43 14.03
N THR A 161 42.93 -35.95 14.63
CA THR A 161 43.01 -35.49 16.02
C THR A 161 42.29 -34.17 16.34
N GLY A 162 41.63 -33.52 15.37
CA GLY A 162 41.02 -32.20 15.53
C GLY A 162 39.49 -32.16 15.59
N PHE A 163 38.79 -33.08 14.91
CA PHE A 163 37.32 -33.04 14.83
C PHE A 163 36.66 -33.39 16.17
N ASP A 164 37.18 -34.41 16.83
CA ASP A 164 36.68 -34.86 18.14
C ASP A 164 36.87 -33.79 19.23
N GLU A 165 38.00 -33.07 19.19
CA GLU A 165 38.26 -31.94 20.09
C GLU A 165 37.32 -30.76 19.80
N ALA A 166 37.15 -30.40 18.52
CA ALA A 166 36.24 -29.32 18.11
C ALA A 166 34.79 -29.60 18.53
N LEU A 167 34.33 -30.85 18.39
CA LEU A 167 32.99 -31.26 18.78
C LEU A 167 32.81 -31.26 20.30
N LEU A 168 33.83 -31.73 21.05
CA LEU A 168 33.82 -31.67 22.51
C LEU A 168 33.74 -30.21 23.01
N GLU A 169 34.52 -29.31 22.44
CA GLU A 169 34.45 -27.87 22.77
C GLU A 169 33.08 -27.27 22.48
N LEU A 170 32.44 -27.66 21.38
CA LEU A 170 31.08 -27.24 21.06
C LEU A 170 30.07 -27.77 22.08
N TYR A 171 30.15 -29.04 22.46
CA TYR A 171 29.25 -29.64 23.45
C TYR A 171 29.41 -28.99 24.83
N VAL A 172 30.65 -28.68 25.25
CA VAL A 172 30.91 -27.90 26.47
C VAL A 172 30.27 -26.51 26.36
N ALA A 173 30.40 -25.83 25.22
CA ALA A 173 29.81 -24.52 25.00
C ALA A 173 28.26 -24.56 25.05
N ILE A 174 27.64 -25.57 24.43
CA ILE A 174 26.18 -25.78 24.46
C ILE A 174 25.69 -25.98 25.90
N LEU A 175 26.29 -26.92 26.65
CA LEU A 175 25.90 -27.18 28.03
C LEU A 175 26.16 -25.96 28.94
N THR A 176 27.24 -25.21 28.69
CA THR A 176 27.53 -23.96 29.41
C THR A 176 26.46 -22.91 29.15
N PHE A 177 26.03 -22.74 27.89
CA PHE A 177 24.92 -21.85 27.54
C PHE A 177 23.62 -22.26 28.25
N GLU A 178 23.27 -23.54 28.19
CA GLU A 178 22.05 -24.08 28.82
C GLU A 178 22.08 -23.91 30.35
N SER A 179 23.23 -24.14 31.00
CA SER A 179 23.44 -23.87 32.44
C SER A 179 23.15 -22.41 32.77
N HIS A 180 23.76 -21.46 32.05
CA HIS A 180 23.54 -20.05 32.29
C HIS A 180 22.08 -19.64 32.05
N ALA A 181 21.45 -20.17 31.01
CA ALA A 181 20.02 -19.96 30.78
C ALA A 181 19.18 -20.45 31.97
N ILE A 182 19.45 -21.65 32.48
CA ILE A 182 18.74 -22.22 33.63
C ILE A 182 18.92 -21.32 34.88
N GLN A 183 20.13 -20.86 35.16
CA GLN A 183 20.44 -19.97 36.28
C GLN A 183 19.69 -18.62 36.19
N ILE A 184 19.56 -18.07 34.99
CA ILE A 184 18.88 -16.80 34.74
C ILE A 184 17.37 -16.98 34.94
N TYR A 185 16.79 -18.02 34.36
CA TYR A 185 15.34 -18.17 34.27
C TYR A 185 14.70 -18.90 35.46
N ARG A 186 15.47 -19.57 36.34
CA ARG A 186 14.99 -20.12 37.64
C ARG A 186 14.67 -19.05 38.69
N LYS A 187 15.19 -17.82 38.57
CA LYS A 187 14.94 -16.73 39.52
C LYS A 187 13.55 -16.11 39.31
N SER A 188 12.87 -15.69 40.39
CA SER A 188 11.54 -15.03 40.31
C SER A 188 11.58 -13.72 39.49
N THR A 189 10.47 -13.35 38.85
CA THR A 189 10.35 -12.16 37.98
C THR A 189 10.93 -10.86 38.60
N PRO A 190 10.68 -10.52 39.89
CA PRO A 190 11.26 -9.33 40.51
C PRO A 190 12.77 -9.45 40.73
N SER A 191 13.27 -10.66 40.99
CA SER A 191 14.70 -10.94 41.18
C SER A 191 15.49 -10.85 39.86
N ARG A 192 14.86 -11.15 38.71
CA ARG A 192 15.45 -10.97 37.38
C ARG A 192 15.64 -9.49 37.04
N LEU A 193 14.63 -8.66 37.30
CA LEU A 193 14.70 -7.19 37.12
C LEU A 193 15.78 -6.54 37.99
N ILE A 194 15.92 -6.95 39.26
CA ILE A 194 16.97 -6.44 40.15
C ILE A 194 18.37 -6.92 39.72
N SER A 195 18.48 -8.14 39.15
CA SER A 195 19.75 -8.65 38.62
C SER A 195 20.16 -8.02 37.29
N ALA A 196 19.20 -7.58 36.46
CA ALA A 196 19.47 -6.85 35.21
C ALA A 196 20.09 -5.46 35.46
N ILE A 197 19.90 -4.88 36.64
CA ILE A 197 20.55 -3.63 37.08
C ILE A 197 22.04 -3.85 37.44
N LYS A 198 22.46 -5.10 37.69
CA LYS A 198 23.85 -5.46 38.09
C LYS A 198 24.61 -6.31 37.07
N LEU A 199 23.95 -6.83 36.03
CA LEU A 199 24.55 -7.66 34.99
C LEU A 199 24.31 -7.06 33.61
N PRO A 200 25.32 -7.01 32.72
CA PRO A 200 25.13 -6.55 31.35
C PRO A 200 24.09 -7.43 30.65
N SER A 201 23.19 -6.78 29.92
CA SER A 201 22.01 -7.32 29.23
C SER A 201 22.30 -8.41 28.17
N ASN A 202 23.56 -8.80 27.94
CA ASN A 202 23.97 -9.62 26.80
C ASN A 202 24.47 -11.03 27.13
N LYS A 203 24.50 -11.49 28.40
CA LYS A 203 25.11 -12.80 28.75
C LYS A 203 24.61 -14.01 27.95
N LEU A 204 23.32 -14.07 27.60
CA LEU A 204 22.76 -15.14 26.76
C LEU A 204 23.19 -15.01 25.31
N GLN A 205 23.20 -13.78 24.78
CA GLN A 205 23.59 -13.48 23.41
C GLN A 205 25.10 -13.72 23.21
N ASP A 206 25.94 -13.25 24.14
CA ASP A 206 27.38 -13.51 24.18
C ASP A 206 27.68 -15.00 24.29
N GLY A 207 26.92 -15.73 25.12
CA GLY A 207 27.02 -17.18 25.26
C GLY A 207 26.69 -17.92 23.97
N LEU A 208 25.65 -17.48 23.25
CA LEU A 208 25.25 -18.07 21.97
C LEU A 208 26.27 -17.77 20.87
N GLU A 209 26.89 -16.59 20.87
CA GLU A 209 27.99 -16.25 19.95
C GLU A 209 29.20 -17.17 20.15
N ILE A 210 29.55 -17.47 21.39
CA ILE A 210 30.62 -18.45 21.71
C ILE A 210 30.27 -19.83 21.13
N VAL A 211 29.03 -20.29 21.26
CA VAL A 211 28.57 -21.56 20.68
C VAL A 211 28.75 -21.55 19.16
N TRP A 212 28.37 -20.47 18.49
CA TRP A 212 28.56 -20.32 17.03
C TRP A 212 30.02 -20.35 16.61
N VAL A 213 30.91 -19.67 17.33
CA VAL A 213 32.35 -19.70 17.06
C VAL A 213 32.89 -21.13 17.16
N LYS A 214 32.44 -21.90 18.16
CA LYS A 214 32.82 -23.31 18.29
C LYS A 214 32.23 -24.18 17.18
N TYR A 215 31.00 -23.92 16.75
CA TYR A 215 30.38 -24.62 15.63
C TYR A 215 31.11 -24.35 14.30
N GLN A 216 31.55 -23.11 14.06
CA GLN A 216 32.34 -22.74 12.89
C GLN A 216 33.61 -23.63 12.80
N ARG A 217 34.31 -23.83 13.91
CA ARG A 217 35.49 -24.70 13.99
C ARG A 217 35.14 -26.15 13.63
N VAL A 218 34.00 -26.67 14.09
CA VAL A 218 33.51 -28.01 13.68
C VAL A 218 33.28 -28.06 12.17
N THR A 219 32.61 -27.06 11.59
CA THR A 219 32.38 -27.02 10.14
C THR A 219 33.68 -26.88 9.34
N ASP A 220 34.67 -26.15 9.83
CA ASP A 220 35.98 -26.05 9.18
C ASP A 220 36.72 -27.39 9.19
N CYS A 221 36.60 -28.17 10.26
CA CYS A 221 37.11 -29.55 10.29
C CYS A 221 36.39 -30.45 9.26
N THR A 222 35.10 -30.20 8.98
CA THR A 222 34.36 -30.99 7.98
C THR A 222 34.74 -30.68 6.54
N LYS A 223 35.28 -29.49 6.25
CA LYS A 223 35.80 -29.12 4.91
C LYS A 223 37.02 -29.94 4.48
N LEU A 224 37.67 -30.62 5.43
CA LEU A 224 38.83 -31.49 5.20
C LEU A 224 38.42 -32.93 4.79
N ILE A 225 37.13 -33.24 4.81
CA ILE A 225 36.56 -34.54 4.41
C ILE A 225 36.33 -34.55 2.88
N ASP A 226 36.28 -35.74 2.28
CA ASP A 226 35.94 -35.91 0.86
C ASP A 226 34.67 -35.13 0.44
N ALA A 227 34.74 -34.49 -0.73
CA ALA A 227 33.72 -33.62 -1.29
C ALA A 227 32.37 -34.32 -1.51
N GLN A 228 32.35 -35.65 -1.54
CA GLN A 228 31.11 -36.44 -1.56
C GLN A 228 30.37 -36.39 -0.21
N HIS A 229 31.08 -36.52 0.91
CA HIS A 229 30.48 -36.48 2.25
C HIS A 229 30.06 -35.06 2.63
N ILE A 230 30.81 -34.04 2.20
CA ILE A 230 30.39 -32.64 2.33
C ILE A 230 29.09 -32.40 1.56
N ARG A 231 29.00 -32.87 0.31
CA ARG A 231 27.75 -32.76 -0.46
C ARG A 231 26.60 -33.55 0.15
N GLN A 232 26.85 -34.72 0.73
CA GLN A 232 25.84 -35.46 1.48
C GLN A 232 25.40 -34.68 2.72
N PHE A 233 26.33 -34.15 3.52
CA PHE A 233 26.03 -33.32 4.67
C PHE A 233 25.25 -32.06 4.30
N GLU A 234 25.69 -31.30 3.30
CA GLU A 234 24.99 -30.13 2.77
C GLU A 234 23.61 -30.49 2.22
N ASN A 235 23.45 -31.65 1.57
CA ASN A 235 22.13 -32.11 1.11
C ASN A 235 21.22 -32.50 2.27
N ILE A 236 21.74 -33.14 3.32
CA ILE A 236 20.95 -33.48 4.50
C ILE A 236 20.65 -32.20 5.30
N ILE A 237 21.59 -31.25 5.43
CA ILE A 237 21.35 -29.90 5.97
C ILE A 237 20.33 -29.11 5.17
N ARG A 238 20.39 -29.12 3.84
CA ARG A 238 19.36 -28.50 3.01
C ARG A 238 17.99 -29.16 3.20
N LYS A 239 17.94 -30.47 3.48
CA LYS A 239 16.72 -31.16 3.93
C LYS A 239 16.32 -30.75 5.37
N PHE A 240 17.28 -30.45 6.24
CA PHE A 240 17.06 -29.95 7.60
C PHE A 240 16.49 -28.53 7.61
N GLU A 241 17.03 -27.66 6.77
CA GLU A 241 16.66 -26.26 6.56
C GLU A 241 15.50 -26.08 5.57
N GLN A 242 14.81 -27.18 5.23
CA GLN A 242 13.59 -27.10 4.44
C GLN A 242 12.64 -26.05 5.04
N PRO A 243 11.97 -25.28 4.17
CA PRO A 243 11.16 -24.17 4.61
C PRO A 243 10.17 -24.63 5.66
N ILE A 244 10.01 -23.82 6.72
CA ILE A 244 8.83 -23.95 7.56
C ILE A 244 7.68 -23.92 6.57
N VAL A 245 6.91 -25.00 6.51
CA VAL A 245 5.62 -24.99 5.86
C VAL A 245 4.78 -24.08 6.73
N ARG A 246 4.85 -22.77 6.46
CA ARG A 246 4.07 -21.78 7.17
C ARG A 246 2.65 -22.03 6.70
N SER A 247 1.95 -22.88 7.42
CA SER A 247 0.67 -23.46 7.03
C SER A 247 -0.34 -22.33 6.90
N ALA A 248 -0.61 -21.92 5.67
CA ALA A 248 -1.68 -20.99 5.39
C ALA A 248 -3.02 -21.72 5.61
N THR A 249 -3.91 -21.12 6.37
CA THR A 249 -5.24 -21.66 6.71
C THR A 249 -6.18 -21.44 5.53
N ILE A 250 -5.82 -21.95 4.35
CA ILE A 250 -6.45 -21.62 3.05
C ILE A 250 -7.92 -22.12 2.93
N LEU A 251 -8.54 -22.70 3.97
CA LEU A 251 -9.85 -23.35 3.83
C LEU A 251 -10.96 -22.95 4.83
N GLN A 252 -10.74 -22.05 5.80
CA GLN A 252 -11.81 -21.69 6.76
C GLN A 252 -12.49 -20.33 6.51
N ASP A 253 -11.85 -19.36 5.83
CA ASP A 253 -12.40 -18.02 5.63
C ASP A 253 -12.95 -17.72 4.22
N TYR A 254 -12.90 -18.69 3.31
CA TYR A 254 -13.35 -18.56 1.92
C TYR A 254 -14.88 -18.70 1.78
N GLN A 255 -15.66 -17.96 2.55
CA GLN A 255 -17.11 -17.84 2.38
C GLN A 255 -17.52 -16.36 2.28
N ASP A 256 -17.49 -15.81 1.07
CA ASP A 256 -17.85 -14.41 0.82
C ASP A 256 -19.34 -14.19 0.51
N SER A 257 -20.10 -15.26 0.25
CA SER A 257 -21.50 -15.26 -0.22
C SER A 257 -21.76 -14.41 -1.49
N LEU A 258 -20.72 -13.97 -2.20
CA LEU A 258 -20.84 -13.09 -3.36
C LEU A 258 -21.24 -13.86 -4.62
N GLN A 259 -21.97 -13.21 -5.52
CA GLN A 259 -22.20 -13.72 -6.87
C GLN A 259 -20.98 -13.46 -7.76
N LEU A 260 -20.78 -14.26 -8.81
CA LEU A 260 -19.60 -14.18 -9.68
C LEU A 260 -19.41 -12.78 -10.30
N GLN A 261 -20.49 -12.13 -10.76
CA GLN A 261 -20.43 -10.76 -11.30
C GLN A 261 -19.98 -9.73 -10.24
N GLU A 262 -20.40 -9.93 -8.99
CA GLU A 262 -20.03 -9.03 -7.89
C GLU A 262 -18.57 -9.24 -7.48
N ARG A 263 -18.06 -10.47 -7.52
CA ARG A 263 -16.63 -10.77 -7.34
C ARG A 263 -15.77 -10.09 -8.40
N GLU A 264 -16.14 -10.22 -9.68
CA GLU A 264 -15.42 -9.55 -10.77
C GLU A 264 -15.41 -8.03 -10.61
N THR A 265 -16.53 -7.46 -10.16
CA THR A 265 -16.64 -6.01 -9.91
C THR A 265 -15.73 -5.59 -8.76
N LEU A 266 -15.70 -6.34 -7.66
CA LEU A 266 -14.84 -6.08 -6.51
C LEU A 266 -13.35 -6.18 -6.88
N LEU A 267 -12.94 -7.25 -7.59
CA LEU A 267 -11.54 -7.43 -7.96
C LEU A 267 -11.07 -6.33 -8.92
N ARG A 268 -11.91 -5.91 -9.88
CA ARG A 268 -11.62 -4.76 -10.77
C ARG A 268 -11.58 -3.43 -10.03
N TRP A 269 -12.36 -3.29 -8.95
CA TRP A 269 -12.33 -2.11 -8.09
C TRP A 269 -11.00 -2.03 -7.32
N LEU A 270 -10.46 -3.16 -6.84
CA LEU A 270 -9.13 -3.21 -6.23
C LEU A 270 -8.03 -2.89 -7.25
N SER A 271 -7.93 -3.68 -8.33
CA SER A 271 -6.85 -3.55 -9.29
C SER A 271 -7.26 -4.02 -10.68
N THR A 272 -6.80 -3.29 -11.70
CA THR A 272 -6.92 -3.68 -13.11
C THR A 272 -5.60 -4.15 -13.71
N ILE A 273 -4.56 -4.32 -12.88
CA ILE A 273 -3.19 -4.62 -13.33
C ILE A 273 -3.07 -6.09 -13.74
N PRO A 274 -2.64 -6.41 -14.98
CA PRO A 274 -2.47 -7.79 -15.43
C PRO A 274 -1.11 -8.38 -14.99
N TYR A 275 -0.85 -8.43 -13.69
CA TYR A 275 0.45 -8.83 -13.10
C TYR A 275 0.98 -10.19 -13.60
N ARG A 276 0.10 -11.16 -13.87
CA ARG A 276 0.48 -12.47 -14.44
C ARG A 276 1.05 -12.36 -15.84
N LYS A 277 0.50 -11.46 -16.66
CA LYS A 277 0.99 -11.22 -18.04
C LYS A 277 2.39 -10.62 -17.99
N HIS A 278 2.61 -9.66 -17.08
CA HIS A 278 3.93 -9.07 -16.86
C HIS A 278 4.97 -10.12 -16.43
N HIS A 279 4.60 -11.00 -15.48
CA HIS A 279 5.47 -12.08 -15.05
C HIS A 279 5.79 -13.08 -16.17
N LYS A 280 4.78 -13.51 -16.94
CA LYS A 280 4.96 -14.41 -18.09
C LYS A 280 5.94 -13.84 -19.12
N LEU A 281 5.83 -12.55 -19.41
CA LEU A 281 6.74 -11.86 -20.33
C LEU A 281 8.18 -11.88 -19.80
N LYS A 282 8.40 -11.50 -18.54
CA LYS A 282 9.75 -11.49 -17.95
C LYS A 282 10.36 -12.87 -17.76
N ARG A 283 9.55 -13.86 -17.41
CA ARG A 283 9.98 -15.26 -17.36
C ARG A 283 10.47 -15.77 -18.72
N SER A 284 9.83 -15.36 -19.82
CA SER A 284 10.22 -15.79 -21.18
C SER A 284 11.59 -15.27 -21.62
N GLU A 285 12.10 -14.20 -21.00
CA GLU A 285 13.43 -13.66 -21.24
C GLU A 285 14.54 -14.47 -20.52
N ARG A 286 14.20 -15.35 -19.57
CA ARG A 286 15.17 -16.13 -18.79
C ARG A 286 15.80 -17.25 -19.63
N LEU A 287 17.13 -17.31 -19.63
CA LEU A 287 17.86 -18.46 -20.17
C LEU A 287 17.75 -19.66 -19.22
N GLU A 288 17.44 -20.84 -19.75
CA GLU A 288 17.37 -22.07 -18.96
C GLU A 288 18.69 -22.33 -18.22
N GLY A 289 18.62 -22.64 -16.91
CA GLY A 289 19.79 -22.84 -16.05
C GLY A 289 20.49 -21.57 -15.56
N SER A 290 20.09 -20.37 -16.00
CA SER A 290 20.63 -19.10 -15.47
C SER A 290 19.96 -18.68 -14.16
N CYS A 291 20.50 -17.66 -13.48
CA CYS A 291 19.98 -17.08 -12.22
C CYS A 291 20.14 -17.98 -10.97
N GLU A 292 20.70 -19.18 -11.10
CA GLU A 292 20.82 -20.14 -9.99
C GLU A 292 21.75 -19.64 -8.88
N TRP A 293 22.72 -18.77 -9.19
CA TRP A 293 23.62 -18.20 -8.19
C TRP A 293 22.87 -17.42 -7.11
N LEU A 294 21.79 -16.71 -7.47
CA LEU A 294 21.01 -15.91 -6.53
C LEU A 294 20.21 -16.82 -5.60
N LEU A 295 19.55 -17.83 -6.18
CA LEU A 295 18.73 -18.79 -5.44
C LEU A 295 19.57 -19.67 -4.50
N ASN A 296 20.85 -19.88 -4.82
CA ASN A 296 21.81 -20.60 -3.97
C ASN A 296 22.61 -19.69 -3.04
N SER A 297 22.41 -18.36 -3.08
CA SER A 297 23.15 -17.44 -2.22
C SER A 297 22.74 -17.56 -0.76
N THR A 298 23.71 -17.43 0.14
CA THR A 298 23.48 -17.55 1.59
C THR A 298 22.46 -16.53 2.07
N ASP A 299 22.57 -15.27 1.63
CA ASP A 299 21.68 -14.18 2.06
C ASP A 299 20.23 -14.42 1.63
N TYR A 300 20.00 -14.92 0.40
CA TYR A 300 18.66 -15.25 -0.08
C TYR A 300 18.05 -16.41 0.71
N ILE A 301 18.81 -17.49 0.91
CA ILE A 301 18.39 -18.67 1.67
C ILE A 301 18.06 -18.28 3.12
N GLN A 302 18.92 -17.49 3.77
CA GLN A 302 18.70 -17.01 5.13
C GLN A 302 17.45 -16.12 5.23
N TRP A 303 17.28 -15.17 4.32
CA TRP A 303 16.10 -14.32 4.27
C TRP A 303 14.82 -15.14 4.13
N LYS A 304 14.80 -16.09 3.19
CA LYS A 304 13.63 -16.94 2.89
C LYS A 304 13.19 -17.77 4.10
N HIS A 305 14.14 -18.42 4.79
CA HIS A 305 13.87 -19.37 5.88
C HIS A 305 13.86 -18.75 7.29
N SER A 306 14.18 -17.47 7.44
CA SER A 306 14.14 -16.76 8.73
C SER A 306 12.70 -16.63 9.28
N SER A 307 12.56 -16.65 10.61
CA SER A 307 11.30 -16.44 11.33
C SER A 307 11.00 -14.97 11.65
N ALA A 308 11.84 -14.05 11.17
CA ALA A 308 11.59 -12.61 11.22
C ALA A 308 10.82 -12.15 10.00
N SER A 309 9.92 -11.19 10.14
CA SER A 309 9.52 -10.39 8.98
C SER A 309 10.70 -9.53 8.52
N SER A 310 10.95 -9.45 7.21
CA SER A 310 12.15 -8.77 6.71
C SER A 310 12.07 -8.44 5.22
N LEU A 311 12.71 -7.33 4.85
CA LEU A 311 12.96 -6.93 3.47
C LEU A 311 14.33 -7.43 2.99
N LEU A 312 14.40 -7.99 1.79
CA LEU A 312 15.64 -8.27 1.08
C LEU A 312 15.73 -7.41 -0.18
N TRP A 313 16.80 -6.61 -0.27
CA TRP A 313 16.99 -5.68 -1.37
C TRP A 313 18.05 -6.18 -2.36
N LEU A 314 17.61 -6.57 -3.56
CA LEU A 314 18.49 -6.85 -4.70
C LEU A 314 18.79 -5.56 -5.46
N ASN A 315 20.06 -5.16 -5.50
CA ASN A 315 20.49 -3.97 -6.23
C ASN A 315 21.56 -4.25 -7.28
N GLY A 316 21.54 -3.47 -8.35
CA GLY A 316 22.51 -3.59 -9.44
C GLY A 316 22.34 -2.52 -10.50
N MET A 317 23.33 -2.41 -11.39
CA MET A 317 23.35 -1.43 -12.47
C MET A 317 22.23 -1.67 -13.50
N ALA A 318 21.99 -0.70 -14.39
CA ALA A 318 21.04 -0.85 -15.48
C ALA A 318 21.48 -2.00 -16.43
N GLY A 319 20.53 -2.84 -16.85
CA GLY A 319 20.81 -3.90 -17.83
C GLY A 319 21.59 -5.12 -17.32
N CYS A 320 21.83 -5.27 -16.01
CA CYS A 320 22.49 -6.44 -15.42
C CYS A 320 21.57 -7.65 -15.16
N GLY A 321 20.29 -7.59 -15.56
CA GLY A 321 19.36 -8.72 -15.48
C GLY A 321 18.46 -8.79 -14.23
N LYS A 322 18.31 -7.70 -13.46
CA LYS A 322 17.47 -7.67 -12.23
C LYS A 322 16.07 -8.25 -12.44
N SER A 323 15.32 -7.79 -13.43
CA SER A 323 13.95 -8.29 -13.68
C SER A 323 13.89 -9.77 -14.02
N VAL A 324 14.93 -10.32 -14.67
CA VAL A 324 15.03 -11.75 -14.96
C VAL A 324 15.33 -12.53 -13.67
N LEU A 325 16.24 -12.03 -12.82
CA LEU A 325 16.52 -12.58 -11.49
C LEU A 325 15.27 -12.57 -10.60
N THR A 326 14.52 -11.46 -10.58
CA THR A 326 13.26 -11.35 -9.83
C THR A 326 12.23 -12.38 -10.33
N SER A 327 12.15 -12.61 -11.65
CA SER A 327 11.27 -13.67 -12.19
C SER A 327 11.67 -15.07 -11.72
N ALA A 328 12.98 -15.34 -11.54
CA ALA A 328 13.47 -16.60 -10.99
C ALA A 328 13.12 -16.76 -9.49
N VAL A 329 13.18 -15.67 -8.72
CA VAL A 329 12.73 -15.66 -7.32
C VAL A 329 11.24 -15.96 -7.22
N ILE A 330 10.39 -15.30 -8.02
CA ILE A 330 8.95 -15.54 -8.05
C ILE A 330 8.65 -17.01 -8.39
N GLU A 331 9.28 -17.57 -9.42
CA GLU A 331 9.10 -18.98 -9.79
C GLU A 331 9.53 -19.93 -8.67
N SER A 332 10.66 -19.67 -8.01
CA SER A 332 11.12 -20.47 -6.86
C SER A 332 10.10 -20.48 -5.73
N LEU A 333 9.53 -19.32 -5.40
CA LEU A 333 8.54 -19.19 -4.33
C LEU A 333 7.19 -19.82 -4.72
N CYS A 334 6.72 -19.60 -5.95
CA CYS A 334 5.45 -20.16 -6.44
C CYS A 334 5.50 -21.70 -6.61
N GLN A 335 6.63 -22.26 -7.04
CA GLN A 335 6.79 -23.72 -7.15
C GLN A 335 6.74 -24.40 -5.79
N GLU A 336 7.39 -23.80 -4.79
CA GLU A 336 7.30 -24.25 -3.41
C GLU A 336 5.86 -24.18 -2.89
N ALA A 337 5.19 -23.04 -3.13
CA ALA A 337 3.78 -22.82 -2.79
C ALA A 337 2.83 -23.88 -3.40
N SER A 338 3.12 -24.32 -4.63
CA SER A 338 2.29 -25.30 -5.34
C SER A 338 2.58 -26.75 -4.91
N SER A 339 3.82 -27.05 -4.52
CA SER A 339 4.24 -28.40 -4.12
C SER A 339 3.74 -28.81 -2.74
N MET A 340 3.51 -27.83 -1.86
CA MET A 340 3.02 -28.03 -0.51
C MET A 340 1.68 -27.29 -0.42
N GLY A 341 0.54 -28.00 -0.47
CA GLY A 341 -0.81 -27.41 -0.54
C GLY A 341 -1.23 -26.49 0.63
N THR A 342 -0.29 -26.13 1.50
CA THR A 342 -0.39 -25.30 2.70
C THR A 342 0.64 -24.17 2.73
N ALA A 343 1.43 -23.94 1.68
CA ALA A 343 2.50 -22.95 1.71
C ALA A 343 2.00 -21.50 1.49
N ALA A 344 2.78 -20.54 2.02
CA ALA A 344 2.45 -19.13 2.03
C ALA A 344 2.19 -18.58 0.61
N PRO A 345 1.13 -17.79 0.39
CA PRO A 345 0.88 -17.20 -0.91
C PRO A 345 1.93 -16.14 -1.26
N VAL A 346 2.10 -15.91 -2.57
CA VAL A 346 3.11 -15.03 -3.15
C VAL A 346 2.39 -13.99 -3.99
N ALA A 347 2.49 -12.71 -3.61
CA ALA A 347 2.15 -11.60 -4.50
C ALA A 347 3.40 -11.02 -5.14
N TYR A 348 3.25 -10.55 -6.37
CA TYR A 348 4.32 -9.89 -7.07
C TYR A 348 3.84 -8.74 -7.95
N PHE A 349 4.71 -7.78 -8.18
CA PHE A 349 4.45 -6.62 -9.01
C PHE A 349 5.69 -6.23 -9.83
N TYR A 350 5.46 -5.76 -11.05
CA TYR A 350 6.52 -5.25 -11.94
C TYR A 350 6.30 -3.77 -12.19
N CYS A 351 7.07 -2.93 -11.51
CA CYS A 351 7.03 -1.49 -11.72
C CYS A 351 7.50 -1.15 -13.13
N SER A 352 6.98 -0.06 -13.69
CA SER A 352 7.40 0.38 -15.02
C SER A 352 7.16 1.87 -15.21
N ARG A 353 8.20 2.59 -15.61
CA ARG A 353 8.10 4.02 -15.94
C ARG A 353 7.69 4.19 -17.40
N ASN A 354 6.42 3.93 -17.67
CA ASN A 354 5.80 4.03 -18.99
C ASN A 354 4.57 4.95 -18.94
N THR A 355 4.56 6.03 -19.73
CA THR A 355 3.43 6.97 -19.78
C THR A 355 2.15 6.36 -20.33
N ALA A 356 2.25 5.24 -21.07
CA ALA A 356 1.12 4.45 -21.52
C ALA A 356 0.49 3.56 -20.43
N GLU A 357 1.17 3.41 -19.29
CA GLU A 357 0.78 2.56 -18.15
C GLU A 357 1.12 3.26 -16.83
N PRO A 358 0.58 4.47 -16.57
CA PRO A 358 0.93 5.27 -15.41
C PRO A 358 0.66 4.55 -14.08
N GLU A 359 -0.31 3.63 -14.07
CA GLU A 359 -0.66 2.82 -12.89
C GLU A 359 0.52 1.93 -12.43
N ARG A 360 1.41 1.52 -13.35
CA ARG A 360 2.59 0.70 -13.00
C ARG A 360 3.72 1.48 -12.33
N ALA A 361 3.64 2.81 -12.31
CA ALA A 361 4.55 3.67 -11.57
C ALA A 361 3.92 4.20 -10.26
N ASN A 362 2.61 3.97 -10.04
CA ASN A 362 1.86 4.50 -8.91
C ASN A 362 1.98 3.57 -7.67
N PRO A 363 2.54 4.06 -6.54
CA PRO A 363 2.58 3.36 -5.25
C PRO A 363 1.27 2.70 -4.79
N GLU A 364 0.14 3.40 -4.92
CA GLU A 364 -1.16 2.88 -4.47
C GLU A 364 -1.60 1.69 -5.31
N GLU A 365 -1.40 1.74 -6.63
CA GLU A 365 -1.75 0.64 -7.53
C GLU A 365 -0.84 -0.58 -7.33
N VAL A 366 0.43 -0.37 -6.95
CA VAL A 366 1.33 -1.46 -6.54
C VAL A 366 0.73 -2.21 -5.34
N LEU A 367 0.35 -1.49 -4.29
CA LEU A 367 -0.15 -2.09 -3.05
C LEU A 367 -1.56 -2.68 -3.23
N ARG A 368 -2.46 -2.00 -3.96
CA ARG A 368 -3.79 -2.54 -4.31
C ARG A 368 -3.69 -3.80 -5.16
N SER A 369 -2.73 -3.88 -6.08
CA SER A 369 -2.48 -5.09 -6.86
C SER A 369 -1.91 -6.23 -6.01
N ILE A 370 -1.16 -5.93 -4.96
CA ILE A 370 -0.73 -6.92 -3.97
C ILE A 370 -1.94 -7.39 -3.16
N LEU A 371 -2.78 -6.47 -2.68
CA LEU A 371 -4.01 -6.78 -1.95
C LEU A 371 -4.95 -7.67 -2.77
N GLU A 372 -5.17 -7.37 -4.05
CA GLU A 372 -5.97 -8.21 -4.97
C GLU A 372 -5.46 -9.67 -4.99
N GLN A 373 -4.14 -9.85 -5.14
CA GLN A 373 -3.49 -11.16 -5.17
C GLN A 373 -3.64 -11.92 -3.84
N VAL A 374 -3.56 -11.23 -2.71
CA VAL A 374 -3.73 -11.84 -1.38
C VAL A 374 -5.19 -12.22 -1.14
N SER A 375 -6.10 -11.38 -1.63
CA SER A 375 -7.54 -11.48 -1.40
C SER A 375 -8.16 -12.67 -2.13
N SER A 376 -7.69 -12.98 -3.34
CA SER A 376 -8.09 -14.18 -4.07
C SER A 376 -7.07 -14.60 -5.12
N ASN A 377 -6.83 -15.91 -5.23
CA ASN A 377 -5.98 -16.46 -6.28
C ASN A 377 -6.68 -16.50 -7.65
N THR A 378 -8.01 -16.43 -7.75
CA THR A 378 -8.73 -16.36 -9.04
C THR A 378 -10.12 -15.76 -8.86
N ALA A 379 -10.70 -15.18 -9.91
CA ALA A 379 -12.06 -14.63 -9.88
C ALA A 379 -13.17 -15.64 -9.47
N ASN A 380 -12.89 -16.95 -9.57
CA ASN A 380 -13.83 -18.01 -9.24
C ASN A 380 -13.70 -18.51 -7.79
N LEU A 381 -12.66 -18.10 -7.07
CA LEU A 381 -12.47 -18.44 -5.67
C LEU A 381 -13.10 -17.36 -4.79
N PRO A 382 -13.62 -17.72 -3.60
CA PRO A 382 -14.13 -16.76 -2.65
C PRO A 382 -13.06 -15.72 -2.25
N ILE A 383 -13.50 -14.52 -1.92
CA ILE A 383 -12.63 -13.42 -1.51
C ILE A 383 -12.55 -13.38 0.02
N ARG A 384 -11.38 -13.08 0.58
CA ARG A 384 -11.19 -12.98 2.04
C ARG A 384 -12.10 -11.92 2.67
N LYS A 385 -12.64 -12.22 3.86
CA LYS A 385 -13.64 -11.39 4.55
C LYS A 385 -13.28 -9.91 4.72
N PRO A 386 -12.06 -9.52 5.17
CA PRO A 386 -11.71 -8.10 5.35
C PRO A 386 -12.00 -7.24 4.11
N VAL A 387 -11.63 -7.75 2.94
CA VAL A 387 -11.84 -7.07 1.67
C VAL A 387 -13.31 -6.98 1.29
N VAL A 388 -14.06 -8.07 1.53
CA VAL A 388 -15.49 -8.14 1.26
C VAL A 388 -16.26 -7.17 2.15
N GLU A 389 -15.87 -7.06 3.42
CA GLU A 389 -16.48 -6.16 4.40
C GLU A 389 -16.24 -4.71 4.04
N VAL A 390 -14.99 -4.32 3.74
CA VAL A 390 -14.67 -2.97 3.27
C VAL A 390 -15.45 -2.63 2.01
N TYR A 391 -15.48 -3.52 1.02
CA TYR A 391 -16.25 -3.30 -0.21
C TYR A 391 -17.76 -3.18 0.05
N LYS A 392 -18.33 -4.04 0.91
CA LYS A 392 -19.77 -3.98 1.26
C LYS A 392 -20.11 -2.70 2.03
N ASN A 393 -19.25 -2.26 2.94
CA ASN A 393 -19.44 -1.02 3.69
C ASN A 393 -19.42 0.19 2.75
N LEU A 394 -18.38 0.32 1.92
CA LEU A 394 -18.29 1.38 0.92
C LEU A 394 -19.45 1.36 -0.07
N LYS A 395 -19.89 0.17 -0.49
CA LYS A 395 -21.07 0.00 -1.35
C LYS A 395 -22.35 0.42 -0.64
N LYS A 396 -22.52 0.08 0.65
CA LYS A 396 -23.67 0.47 1.46
C LYS A 396 -23.72 1.99 1.64
N ASP A 397 -22.58 2.61 1.93
CA ASP A 397 -22.43 4.06 2.05
C ASP A 397 -22.71 4.75 0.71
N ASN A 398 -22.34 4.09 -0.40
CA ASN A 398 -22.68 4.49 -1.76
C ASN A 398 -24.06 3.98 -2.24
N ARG A 399 -25.03 3.82 -1.32
CA ARG A 399 -26.44 3.49 -1.61
C ARG A 399 -26.65 2.20 -2.43
N GLY A 400 -25.78 1.22 -2.23
CA GLY A 400 -25.81 -0.06 -2.92
C GLY A 400 -25.10 -0.09 -4.28
N LEU A 401 -24.45 1.01 -4.69
CA LEU A 401 -23.67 1.07 -5.93
C LEU A 401 -22.19 0.79 -5.67
N PRO A 402 -21.46 0.18 -6.62
CA PRO A 402 -20.03 -0.04 -6.47
C PRO A 402 -19.29 1.28 -6.17
N PRO A 403 -18.37 1.31 -5.20
CA PRO A 403 -17.59 2.49 -4.89
C PRO A 403 -16.80 2.97 -6.11
N GLN A 404 -16.77 4.30 -6.31
CA GLN A 404 -16.01 4.93 -7.39
C GLN A 404 -14.55 5.21 -6.96
N GLU A 405 -14.37 5.57 -5.69
CA GLU A 405 -13.06 5.78 -5.09
C GLU A 405 -12.44 4.44 -4.73
N ARG A 406 -11.12 4.33 -4.91
CA ARG A 406 -10.33 3.15 -4.55
C ARG A 406 -9.58 3.43 -3.24
N LEU A 407 -9.23 2.37 -2.53
CA LEU A 407 -8.55 2.45 -1.23
C LEU A 407 -7.23 3.20 -1.33
N SER A 408 -7.00 4.22 -0.51
CA SER A 408 -5.69 4.86 -0.36
C SER A 408 -4.60 3.87 0.06
N LEU A 409 -3.35 4.31 0.04
CA LEU A 409 -2.20 3.50 0.47
C LEU A 409 -2.33 3.03 1.93
N ASP A 410 -2.81 3.89 2.83
CA ASP A 410 -3.00 3.59 4.25
C ASP A 410 -4.16 2.61 4.46
N GLU A 411 -5.32 2.86 3.86
CA GLU A 411 -6.47 1.93 3.91
C GLU A 411 -6.10 0.55 3.33
N THR A 412 -5.32 0.51 2.25
CA THR A 412 -4.84 -0.76 1.67
C THR A 412 -3.89 -1.48 2.64
N THR A 413 -3.05 -0.73 3.36
CA THR A 413 -2.12 -1.27 4.37
C THR A 413 -2.88 -1.88 5.54
N GLU A 414 -3.91 -1.20 6.06
CA GLU A 414 -4.77 -1.69 7.14
C GLU A 414 -5.47 -3.00 6.77
N VAL A 415 -6.08 -3.06 5.59
CA VAL A 415 -6.75 -4.28 5.11
C VAL A 415 -5.76 -5.43 4.90
N LEU A 416 -4.55 -5.14 4.39
CA LEU A 416 -3.49 -6.14 4.30
C LEU A 416 -3.11 -6.67 5.68
N LEU A 417 -2.93 -5.81 6.68
CA LEU A 417 -2.59 -6.21 8.04
C LEU A 417 -3.66 -7.12 8.66
N GLU A 418 -4.94 -6.85 8.43
CA GLU A 418 -6.04 -7.72 8.84
C GLU A 418 -5.96 -9.11 8.18
N ILE A 419 -5.70 -9.17 6.87
CA ILE A 419 -5.53 -10.43 6.15
C ILE A 419 -4.31 -11.22 6.67
N LEU A 420 -3.23 -10.51 6.98
CA LEU A 420 -1.98 -11.06 7.48
C LEU A 420 -2.03 -11.47 8.96
N GLN A 421 -3.19 -11.36 9.62
CA GLN A 421 -3.41 -11.96 10.95
C GLN A 421 -3.49 -13.49 10.88
N VAL A 422 -3.91 -14.03 9.72
CA VAL A 422 -4.16 -15.47 9.56
C VAL A 422 -3.01 -16.18 8.87
N ASP A 423 -2.45 -15.58 7.81
CA ASP A 423 -1.48 -16.26 6.95
C ASP A 423 -0.12 -15.54 6.83
N PRO A 424 0.99 -16.30 6.73
CA PRO A 424 2.28 -15.80 6.27
C PRO A 424 2.23 -15.34 4.81
N PHE A 425 3.15 -14.47 4.38
CA PHE A 425 3.07 -13.91 3.04
C PHE A 425 4.42 -13.52 2.42
N TYR A 426 4.54 -13.70 1.10
CA TYR A 426 5.65 -13.20 0.30
C TYR A 426 5.19 -12.07 -0.63
N VAL A 427 5.93 -10.97 -0.63
CA VAL A 427 5.75 -9.84 -1.56
C VAL A 427 7.02 -9.69 -2.38
N VAL A 428 6.90 -9.67 -3.70
CA VAL A 428 8.03 -9.46 -4.61
C VAL A 428 7.78 -8.27 -5.53
N ILE A 429 8.55 -7.19 -5.39
CA ILE A 429 8.42 -5.97 -6.20
C ILE A 429 9.66 -5.83 -7.07
N ASP A 430 9.46 -5.90 -8.39
CA ASP A 430 10.51 -5.64 -9.36
C ASP A 430 10.61 -4.15 -9.71
N ALA A 431 11.85 -3.67 -9.84
CA ALA A 431 12.22 -2.38 -10.39
C ALA A 431 11.61 -1.18 -9.66
N LEU A 432 11.71 -1.11 -8.33
CA LEU A 432 11.18 0.00 -7.52
C LEU A 432 11.71 1.38 -7.97
N ASP A 433 12.89 1.44 -8.59
CA ASP A 433 13.43 2.66 -9.22
C ASP A 433 12.56 3.21 -10.36
N GLU A 434 11.62 2.42 -10.88
CA GLU A 434 10.66 2.83 -11.92
C GLU A 434 9.34 3.36 -11.37
N CYS A 435 9.09 3.29 -10.06
CA CYS A 435 7.97 3.97 -9.41
C CYS A 435 8.16 5.50 -9.40
N ASN A 436 7.07 6.24 -9.23
CA ASN A 436 7.10 7.69 -9.11
C ASN A 436 8.10 8.12 -8.03
N PRO A 437 9.19 8.85 -8.37
CA PRO A 437 10.23 9.22 -7.41
C PRO A 437 9.71 10.09 -6.26
N ASN A 438 8.64 10.84 -6.46
CA ASN A 438 8.09 11.72 -5.43
C ASN A 438 7.23 10.97 -4.41
N GLU A 439 6.76 9.76 -4.71
CA GLU A 439 5.77 9.05 -3.90
C GLU A 439 6.23 7.65 -3.48
N ARG A 440 7.29 7.10 -4.10
CA ARG A 440 7.78 5.73 -3.79
C ARG A 440 8.23 5.55 -2.34
N PHE A 441 8.53 6.64 -1.63
CA PHE A 441 8.85 6.59 -0.20
C PHE A 441 7.65 6.13 0.63
N ASN A 442 6.43 6.56 0.28
CA ASN A 442 5.19 6.13 0.94
C ASN A 442 5.02 4.61 0.80
N LEU A 443 5.30 4.05 -0.38
CA LEU A 443 5.25 2.60 -0.59
C LEU A 443 6.24 1.85 0.30
N ILE A 444 7.48 2.33 0.40
CA ILE A 444 8.50 1.72 1.26
C ILE A 444 8.06 1.78 2.72
N GLU A 445 7.48 2.91 3.16
CA GLU A 445 6.94 3.08 4.50
C GLU A 445 5.80 2.09 4.79
N SER A 446 4.79 1.98 3.94
CA SER A 446 3.74 0.96 4.08
C SER A 446 4.29 -0.47 4.12
N LEU A 447 5.28 -0.81 3.29
CA LEU A 447 5.90 -2.13 3.32
C LEU A 447 6.63 -2.39 4.64
N LYS A 448 7.28 -1.37 5.22
CA LYS A 448 7.90 -1.46 6.55
C LYS A 448 6.84 -1.62 7.65
N THR A 449 5.77 -0.84 7.60
CA THR A 449 4.62 -1.00 8.51
C THR A 449 4.06 -2.42 8.44
N ILE A 450 3.86 -2.96 7.23
CA ILE A 450 3.42 -4.34 7.03
C ILE A 450 4.41 -5.33 7.66
N ILE A 451 5.72 -5.14 7.47
CA ILE A 451 6.76 -5.99 8.05
C ILE A 451 6.74 -5.96 9.59
N ASP A 452 6.58 -4.77 10.17
CA ASP A 452 6.68 -4.57 11.62
C ASP A 452 5.39 -4.98 12.35
N GLU A 453 4.23 -4.69 11.78
CA GLU A 453 2.93 -4.83 12.44
C GLU A 453 2.23 -6.16 12.12
N SER A 454 2.57 -6.86 11.03
CA SER A 454 1.96 -8.15 10.66
C SER A 454 2.04 -9.20 11.77
N ALA A 455 0.94 -9.89 12.10
CA ALA A 455 0.96 -10.96 13.10
C ALA A 455 1.72 -12.21 12.63
N ASN A 456 1.78 -12.43 11.31
CA ASN A 456 2.51 -13.53 10.67
C ASN A 456 3.78 -13.05 9.96
N VAL A 457 4.64 -13.98 9.58
CA VAL A 457 5.91 -13.65 8.91
C VAL A 457 5.63 -13.13 7.51
N VAL A 458 6.10 -11.90 7.24
CA VAL A 458 6.05 -11.27 5.93
C VAL A 458 7.46 -11.12 5.37
N LYS A 459 7.63 -11.58 4.14
CA LYS A 459 8.90 -11.54 3.42
C LYS A 459 8.76 -10.66 2.20
N VAL A 460 9.44 -9.53 2.20
CA VAL A 460 9.43 -8.58 1.08
C VAL A 460 10.74 -8.69 0.32
N PHE A 461 10.68 -8.92 -0.99
CA PHE A 461 11.82 -8.86 -1.90
C PHE A 461 11.65 -7.66 -2.81
N ILE A 462 12.65 -6.79 -2.86
CA ILE A 462 12.65 -5.62 -3.75
C ILE A 462 13.85 -5.68 -4.67
N SER A 463 13.63 -5.49 -5.96
CA SER A 463 14.70 -5.21 -6.92
C SER A 463 14.72 -3.73 -7.27
N SER A 464 15.91 -3.10 -7.31
CA SER A 464 16.04 -1.73 -7.83
C SER A 464 17.46 -1.35 -8.25
N ARG A 465 17.63 -0.15 -8.81
CA ARG A 465 18.92 0.56 -8.84
C ARG A 465 19.25 1.17 -7.48
N ARG A 466 20.50 1.61 -7.33
CA ARG A 466 21.01 2.30 -6.13
C ARG A 466 20.77 3.81 -6.20
N ASP A 467 19.52 4.20 -6.45
CA ASP A 467 19.13 5.61 -6.42
C ASP A 467 19.21 6.12 -4.96
N TYR A 468 19.61 7.38 -4.77
CA TYR A 468 19.94 7.93 -3.45
C TYR A 468 18.77 7.84 -2.45
N ASP A 469 17.56 8.18 -2.91
CA ASP A 469 16.32 8.10 -2.15
C ASP A 469 16.02 6.67 -1.67
N ILE A 470 16.24 5.65 -2.52
CA ILE A 470 16.04 4.24 -2.16
C ILE A 470 17.13 3.78 -1.18
N VAL A 471 18.40 4.11 -1.44
CA VAL A 471 19.53 3.75 -0.57
C VAL A 471 19.28 4.28 0.85
N SER A 472 18.89 5.56 0.98
CA SER A 472 18.66 6.19 2.28
C SER A 472 17.56 5.52 3.11
N GLN A 473 16.60 4.86 2.46
CA GLN A 473 15.49 4.20 3.13
C GLN A 473 15.75 2.71 3.40
N LEU A 474 16.58 2.05 2.59
CA LEU A 474 16.86 0.62 2.66
C LEU A 474 18.27 0.29 3.17
N GLU A 475 19.02 1.26 3.68
CA GLU A 475 20.41 1.09 4.15
C GLU A 475 20.54 0.01 5.24
N GLU A 476 19.58 -0.06 6.16
CA GLU A 476 19.56 -1.04 7.25
C GLU A 476 18.99 -2.41 6.82
N SER A 477 18.45 -2.52 5.61
CA SER A 477 17.87 -3.77 5.11
C SER A 477 18.96 -4.71 4.57
N PRO A 478 18.84 -6.03 4.79
CA PRO A 478 19.67 -7.01 4.09
C PRO A 478 19.68 -6.75 2.58
N CYS A 479 20.86 -6.71 1.97
CA CYS A 479 20.99 -6.40 0.55
C CYS A 479 21.95 -7.33 -0.19
N ILE A 480 21.58 -7.67 -1.42
CA ILE A 480 22.43 -8.42 -2.36
C ILE A 480 22.78 -7.47 -3.49
N SER A 481 24.04 -7.05 -3.55
CA SER A 481 24.54 -6.21 -4.64
C SER A 481 25.12 -7.08 -5.75
N ILE A 482 24.55 -7.01 -6.95
CA ILE A 482 24.98 -7.81 -8.10
C ILE A 482 26.40 -7.40 -8.51
N GLN A 483 27.35 -8.32 -8.33
CA GLN A 483 28.73 -8.16 -8.74
C GLN A 483 28.98 -8.86 -10.09
N PRO A 484 29.95 -8.39 -10.90
CA PRO A 484 30.30 -9.04 -12.17
C PRO A 484 30.64 -10.53 -12.03
N SER A 485 31.25 -10.94 -10.91
CA SER A 485 31.59 -12.34 -10.62
C SER A 485 30.37 -13.26 -10.47
N HIS A 486 29.21 -12.72 -10.08
CA HIS A 486 27.99 -13.50 -9.91
C HIS A 486 27.34 -13.85 -11.26
N ILE A 487 27.41 -12.93 -12.21
CA ILE A 487 26.69 -13.01 -13.49
C ILE A 487 27.59 -13.32 -14.69
N SER A 488 28.91 -13.41 -14.51
CA SER A 488 29.85 -13.65 -15.61
C SER A 488 29.55 -14.93 -16.38
N LYS A 489 29.14 -15.99 -15.67
CA LYS A 489 28.76 -17.27 -16.28
C LYS A 489 27.47 -17.16 -17.09
N ASP A 490 26.45 -16.54 -16.50
CA ASP A 490 25.16 -16.29 -17.17
C ASP A 490 25.33 -15.42 -18.42
N ILE A 491 26.20 -14.39 -18.37
CA ILE A 491 26.55 -13.56 -19.52
C ILE A 491 27.27 -14.38 -20.59
N GLU A 492 28.25 -15.20 -20.21
CA GLU A 492 28.99 -16.05 -21.14
C GLU A 492 28.03 -16.98 -21.92
N ASP A 493 27.14 -17.66 -21.20
CA ASP A 493 26.19 -18.61 -21.80
C ASP A 493 25.17 -17.89 -22.69
N TYR A 494 24.71 -16.70 -22.28
CA TYR A 494 23.86 -15.83 -23.10
C TYR A 494 24.58 -15.37 -24.39
N VAL A 495 25.80 -14.82 -24.28
CA VAL A 495 26.60 -14.34 -25.42
C VAL A 495 26.82 -15.48 -26.42
N LYS A 496 27.23 -16.66 -25.93
CA LYS A 496 27.45 -17.84 -26.77
C LYS A 496 26.19 -18.15 -27.56
N LYS A 497 25.06 -18.36 -26.87
CA LYS A 497 23.78 -18.69 -27.52
C LYS A 497 23.39 -17.66 -28.58
N GLU A 498 23.36 -16.37 -28.22
CA GLU A 498 22.90 -15.31 -29.12
C GLU A 498 23.82 -15.14 -30.34
N VAL A 499 25.14 -15.25 -30.17
CA VAL A 499 26.10 -15.16 -31.28
C VAL A 499 25.98 -16.38 -32.19
N SER A 500 25.91 -17.60 -31.64
CA SER A 500 25.71 -18.82 -32.43
C SER A 500 24.43 -18.72 -33.26
N GLU A 501 23.31 -18.33 -32.64
CA GLU A 501 22.02 -18.16 -33.31
C GLU A 501 22.07 -17.07 -34.39
N ALA A 502 22.71 -15.93 -34.12
CA ALA A 502 22.83 -14.85 -35.09
C ALA A 502 23.67 -15.23 -36.31
N ILE A 503 24.71 -16.04 -36.12
CA ILE A 503 25.52 -16.59 -37.24
C ILE A 503 24.73 -17.65 -38.01
N GLU A 504 24.03 -18.56 -37.33
CA GLU A 504 23.21 -19.61 -37.96
C GLU A 504 22.06 -19.04 -38.78
N LYS A 505 21.38 -18.03 -38.25
CA LYS A 505 20.34 -17.25 -38.94
C LYS A 505 20.91 -16.30 -40.00
N LYS A 506 22.23 -16.34 -40.25
CA LYS A 506 22.94 -15.52 -41.24
C LYS A 506 22.76 -14.01 -41.06
N LYS A 507 22.55 -13.56 -39.82
CA LYS A 507 22.36 -12.15 -39.47
C LYS A 507 23.69 -11.39 -39.40
N ILE A 508 24.75 -11.99 -38.84
CA ILE A 508 26.09 -11.38 -38.77
C ILE A 508 26.89 -11.65 -40.05
N VAL A 509 26.89 -12.91 -40.52
CA VAL A 509 27.62 -13.29 -41.73
C VAL A 509 26.65 -13.95 -42.71
N LYS A 510 26.38 -13.28 -43.84
CA LYS A 510 25.43 -13.76 -44.85
C LYS A 510 25.97 -14.93 -45.69
N GLY A 511 27.29 -15.03 -45.84
CA GLY A 511 27.97 -16.06 -46.63
C GLY A 511 28.02 -17.44 -45.97
N LYS A 512 28.29 -18.49 -46.75
CA LYS A 512 28.51 -19.84 -46.23
C LYS A 512 29.86 -19.89 -45.51
N LEU A 513 29.85 -20.31 -44.24
CA LEU A 513 31.05 -20.49 -43.42
C LEU A 513 31.40 -21.98 -43.32
N MET A 514 32.70 -22.29 -43.41
CA MET A 514 33.17 -23.63 -43.08
C MET A 514 33.08 -23.86 -41.56
N PRO A 515 32.87 -25.09 -41.06
CA PRO A 515 32.67 -25.35 -39.62
C PRO A 515 33.79 -24.79 -38.73
N LYS A 516 35.05 -24.88 -39.18
CA LYS A 516 36.20 -24.32 -38.46
C LYS A 516 36.15 -22.79 -38.39
N GLU A 517 35.83 -22.13 -39.51
CA GLU A 517 35.73 -20.67 -39.58
C GLU A 517 34.55 -20.13 -38.76
N LYS A 518 33.41 -20.85 -38.75
CA LYS A 518 32.28 -20.53 -37.87
C LYS A 518 32.74 -20.47 -36.42
N LYS A 519 33.41 -21.53 -35.95
CA LYS A 519 33.90 -21.64 -34.58
C LYS A 519 34.90 -20.54 -34.23
N GLU A 520 35.82 -20.20 -35.13
CA GLU A 520 36.79 -19.12 -34.93
C GLU A 520 36.12 -17.74 -34.82
N ILE A 521 35.17 -17.42 -35.70
CA ILE A 521 34.42 -16.15 -35.65
C ILE A 521 33.58 -16.07 -34.38
N GLU A 522 32.87 -17.14 -34.06
CA GLU A 522 32.02 -17.24 -32.87
C GLU A 522 32.85 -17.02 -31.60
N GLN A 523 33.98 -17.73 -31.44
CA GLN A 523 34.89 -17.54 -30.32
C GLN A 523 35.42 -16.10 -30.22
N LYS A 524 35.78 -15.50 -31.37
CA LYS A 524 36.31 -14.13 -31.41
C LYS A 524 35.28 -13.10 -30.97
N ILE A 525 34.05 -13.18 -31.50
CA ILE A 525 32.96 -12.27 -31.12
C ILE A 525 32.62 -12.47 -29.64
N THR A 526 32.46 -13.73 -29.21
CA THR A 526 32.13 -14.07 -27.82
C THR A 526 33.16 -13.49 -26.84
N GLN A 527 34.46 -13.64 -27.12
CA GLN A 527 35.51 -13.13 -26.23
C GLN A 527 35.43 -11.61 -26.06
N VAL A 528 35.34 -10.86 -27.16
CA VAL A 528 35.27 -9.39 -27.13
C VAL A 528 34.01 -8.90 -26.40
N LEU A 529 32.87 -9.56 -26.62
CA LEU A 529 31.62 -9.18 -25.98
C LEU A 529 31.60 -9.48 -24.47
N ILE A 530 32.21 -10.59 -24.04
CA ILE A 530 32.34 -10.90 -22.61
C ILE A 530 33.23 -9.86 -21.92
N GLU A 531 34.41 -9.58 -22.48
CA GLU A 531 35.35 -8.58 -21.96
C GLU A 531 34.74 -7.17 -21.91
N GLY A 532 33.98 -6.79 -22.94
CA GLY A 532 33.32 -5.49 -23.03
C GLY A 532 32.02 -5.35 -22.23
N SER A 533 31.41 -6.46 -21.81
CA SER A 533 30.07 -6.44 -21.19
C SER A 533 29.99 -5.63 -19.90
N GLN A 534 31.09 -5.60 -19.11
CA GLN A 534 31.14 -4.98 -17.79
C GLN A 534 29.93 -5.32 -16.90
N GLY A 535 29.41 -6.56 -17.01
CA GLY A 535 28.23 -7.01 -16.25
C GLY A 535 26.87 -6.59 -16.81
N MET A 536 26.78 -6.13 -18.06
CA MET A 536 25.53 -5.67 -18.68
C MET A 536 25.10 -6.57 -19.85
N PHE A 537 24.06 -7.39 -19.65
CA PHE A 537 23.40 -8.15 -20.73
C PHE A 537 22.86 -7.23 -21.81
N ARG A 538 22.33 -6.06 -21.42
CA ARG A 538 21.77 -5.09 -22.38
C ARG A 538 22.83 -4.58 -23.34
N TRP A 539 24.03 -4.25 -22.86
CA TRP A 539 25.13 -3.81 -23.71
C TRP A 539 25.49 -4.90 -24.73
N VAL A 540 25.62 -6.16 -24.28
CA VAL A 540 25.87 -7.31 -25.15
C VAL A 540 24.81 -7.42 -26.25
N SER A 541 23.53 -7.39 -25.89
CA SER A 541 22.44 -7.51 -26.86
C SER A 541 22.48 -6.41 -27.93
N LEU A 542 22.84 -5.18 -27.55
CA LEU A 542 22.98 -4.05 -28.48
C LEU A 542 24.18 -4.26 -29.42
N GLN A 543 25.31 -4.73 -28.91
CA GLN A 543 26.50 -4.97 -29.75
C GLN A 543 26.29 -6.12 -30.74
N ILE A 544 25.60 -7.19 -30.35
CA ILE A 544 25.24 -8.28 -31.27
C ILE A 544 24.35 -7.74 -32.41
N GLN A 545 23.37 -6.90 -32.08
CA GLN A 545 22.52 -6.27 -33.08
C GLN A 545 23.31 -5.29 -33.97
N GLN A 546 24.24 -4.53 -33.41
CA GLN A 546 25.12 -3.64 -34.17
C GLN A 546 26.01 -4.42 -35.14
N LEU A 547 26.55 -5.56 -34.71
CA LEU A 547 27.28 -6.49 -35.57
C LEU A 547 26.41 -6.99 -36.72
N CYS A 548 25.15 -7.37 -36.45
CA CYS A 548 24.22 -7.79 -37.50
C CYS A 548 23.94 -6.70 -38.55
N ARG A 549 24.04 -5.42 -38.17
CA ARG A 549 23.81 -4.29 -39.08
C ARG A 549 25.05 -3.88 -39.85
N GLN A 550 26.18 -3.71 -39.16
CA GLN A 550 27.38 -3.13 -39.74
C GLN A 550 28.24 -4.14 -40.51
N VAL A 551 28.22 -5.43 -40.13
CA VAL A 551 28.99 -6.46 -40.84
C VAL A 551 28.30 -6.77 -42.16
N LYS A 552 28.90 -6.33 -43.28
CA LYS A 552 28.40 -6.63 -44.63
C LYS A 552 29.16 -7.81 -45.24
N VAL A 553 30.45 -7.89 -44.95
CA VAL A 553 31.33 -9.00 -45.34
C VAL A 553 32.12 -9.52 -44.14
N LYS A 554 32.58 -10.78 -44.19
CA LYS A 554 33.35 -11.42 -43.11
C LYS A 554 34.55 -10.58 -42.63
N ARG A 555 35.20 -9.84 -43.54
CA ARG A 555 36.37 -9.00 -43.21
C ARG A 555 36.04 -7.77 -42.38
N ASP A 556 34.77 -7.37 -42.29
CA ASP A 556 34.34 -6.22 -41.48
C ASP A 556 34.33 -6.52 -39.99
N ILE A 557 34.25 -7.80 -39.59
CA ILE A 557 34.13 -8.21 -38.18
C ILE A 557 35.22 -7.57 -37.33
N ASP A 558 36.47 -7.58 -37.79
CA ASP A 558 37.60 -7.05 -37.02
C ASP A 558 37.56 -5.52 -36.87
N SER A 559 37.07 -4.82 -37.89
CA SER A 559 36.97 -3.36 -37.85
C SER A 559 35.79 -2.90 -37.00
N VAL A 560 34.66 -3.63 -37.04
CA VAL A 560 33.48 -3.35 -36.22
C VAL A 560 33.75 -3.66 -34.74
N LEU A 561 34.35 -4.81 -34.43
CA LEU A 561 34.68 -5.20 -33.06
C LEU A 561 35.63 -4.19 -32.36
N ARG A 562 36.53 -3.54 -33.11
CA ARG A 562 37.42 -2.49 -32.56
C ARG A 562 36.73 -1.16 -32.27
N LYS A 563 35.57 -0.92 -32.88
CA LYS A 563 34.80 0.33 -32.76
C LYS A 563 33.62 0.20 -31.80
N LEU A 564 33.52 -0.90 -31.05
CA LEU A 564 32.41 -1.08 -30.13
C LEU A 564 32.46 -0.01 -29.02
N PRO A 565 31.31 0.61 -28.70
CA PRO A 565 31.19 1.58 -27.63
C PRO A 565 31.50 0.94 -26.28
N LYS A 566 32.11 1.72 -25.37
CA LYS A 566 32.50 1.22 -24.03
C LYS A 566 31.37 1.27 -23.01
N SER A 567 30.32 2.04 -23.29
CA SER A 567 29.18 2.21 -22.39
C SER A 567 27.84 2.04 -23.09
N LEU A 568 26.78 1.85 -22.29
CA LEU A 568 25.42 1.77 -22.78
C LEU A 568 24.95 3.10 -23.39
N GLU A 569 25.32 4.22 -22.77
CA GLU A 569 24.99 5.57 -23.25
C GLU A 569 25.66 5.87 -24.59
N GLU A 570 26.94 5.55 -24.73
CA GLU A 570 27.67 5.69 -26.01
C GLU A 570 27.05 4.81 -27.10
N SER A 571 26.56 3.62 -26.74
CA SER A 571 25.83 2.75 -27.68
C SER A 571 24.56 3.42 -28.20
N TYR A 572 23.77 4.05 -27.33
CA TYR A 572 22.57 4.79 -27.75
C TYR A 572 22.92 6.05 -28.55
N HIS A 573 24.01 6.73 -28.18
CA HIS A 573 24.47 7.91 -28.90
C HIS A 573 24.87 7.57 -30.34
N LEU A 574 25.59 6.46 -30.56
CA LEU A 574 25.93 6.01 -31.91
C LEU A 574 24.68 5.67 -32.74
N VAL A 575 23.70 4.97 -32.15
CA VAL A 575 22.43 4.68 -32.83
C VAL A 575 21.67 5.96 -33.16
N TYR A 576 21.67 6.93 -32.26
CA TYR A 576 21.06 8.24 -32.51
C TYR A 576 21.79 9.02 -33.60
N GLN A 577 23.13 8.99 -33.64
CA GLN A 577 23.91 9.59 -34.72
C GLN A 577 23.61 8.93 -36.07
N ASP A 578 23.48 7.60 -36.10
CA ASP A 578 23.11 6.87 -37.32
C ASP A 578 21.72 7.31 -37.83
N ILE A 579 20.76 7.53 -36.92
CA ILE A 579 19.45 8.11 -37.26
C ILE A 579 19.65 9.50 -37.87
N MET A 580 20.39 10.40 -37.22
CA MET A 580 20.59 11.78 -37.68
C MET A 580 21.40 11.89 -38.97
N ASN A 581 22.18 10.86 -39.33
CA ASN A 581 22.92 10.80 -40.59
C ASN A 581 22.11 10.17 -41.74
N SER A 582 20.91 9.65 -41.46
CA SER A 582 20.00 9.10 -42.48
C SER A 582 19.35 10.21 -43.31
N GLU A 583 18.64 9.87 -44.39
CA GLU A 583 17.88 10.86 -45.16
C GLU A 583 16.72 11.48 -44.34
N GLU A 584 16.31 12.71 -44.70
CA GLU A 584 15.33 13.49 -43.93
C GLU A 584 14.02 12.74 -43.59
N PRO A 585 13.38 11.99 -44.51
CA PRO A 585 12.17 11.23 -44.18
C PRO A 585 12.40 10.19 -43.08
N SER A 586 13.53 9.47 -43.13
CA SER A 586 13.91 8.48 -42.11
C SER A 586 14.18 9.16 -40.77
N GLN A 587 14.88 10.29 -40.77
CA GLN A 587 15.09 11.07 -39.53
C GLN A 587 13.76 11.44 -38.88
N LYS A 588 12.83 12.02 -39.66
CA LYS A 588 11.50 12.42 -39.17
C LYS A 588 10.73 11.24 -38.60
N VAL A 589 10.67 10.11 -39.30
CA VAL A 589 9.99 8.89 -38.81
C VAL A 589 10.58 8.42 -37.49
N ALA A 590 11.91 8.36 -37.36
CA ALA A 590 12.55 7.95 -36.12
C ALA A 590 12.22 8.89 -34.96
N ILE A 591 12.46 10.20 -35.14
CA ILE A 591 12.24 11.18 -34.08
C ILE A 591 10.78 11.17 -33.63
N ARG A 592 9.83 11.17 -34.57
CA ARG A 592 8.40 11.12 -34.25
C ARG A 592 8.01 9.85 -33.52
N THR A 593 8.52 8.68 -33.93
CA THR A 593 8.29 7.41 -33.23
C THR A 593 8.72 7.49 -31.77
N LEU A 594 9.92 8.02 -31.52
CA LEU A 594 10.45 8.17 -30.17
C LEU A 594 9.66 9.20 -29.36
N GLN A 595 9.21 10.30 -29.98
CA GLN A 595 8.34 11.31 -29.35
C GLN A 595 6.98 10.72 -28.95
N VAL A 596 6.32 9.96 -29.83
CA VAL A 596 5.04 9.27 -29.56
C VAL A 596 5.20 8.32 -28.37
N LEU A 597 6.26 7.51 -28.33
CA LEU A 597 6.50 6.58 -27.22
C LEU A 597 6.80 7.27 -25.90
N LEU A 598 7.40 8.48 -25.91
CA LEU A 598 7.67 9.26 -24.70
C LEU A 598 6.41 9.88 -24.09
N SER A 599 5.40 10.15 -24.91
CA SER A 599 4.26 11.01 -24.56
C SER A 599 2.90 10.35 -24.68
N THR A 600 2.76 9.15 -25.26
CA THR A 600 1.44 8.51 -25.34
C THR A 600 0.83 8.26 -23.94
N ARG A 601 -0.49 8.46 -23.81
CA ARG A 601 -1.28 8.29 -22.56
C ARG A 601 -1.91 6.93 -22.37
N ARG A 602 -1.88 6.11 -23.42
CA ARG A 602 -2.29 4.71 -23.38
C ARG A 602 -1.47 3.91 -24.37
N LYS A 603 -1.54 2.58 -24.26
CA LYS A 603 -1.02 1.69 -25.29
C LYS A 603 -1.72 2.00 -26.62
N LEU A 604 -0.93 2.21 -27.66
CA LEU A 604 -1.40 2.36 -29.04
C LEU A 604 -1.31 1.00 -29.72
N SER A 605 -2.35 0.63 -30.48
CA SER A 605 -2.25 -0.53 -31.36
C SER A 605 -1.17 -0.30 -32.43
N GLN A 606 -0.78 -1.35 -33.13
CA GLN A 606 0.10 -1.26 -34.30
C GLN A 606 -0.40 -0.22 -35.32
N GLU A 607 -1.69 -0.23 -35.63
CA GLU A 607 -2.33 0.65 -36.60
C GLU A 607 -2.34 2.10 -36.11
N GLU A 608 -2.70 2.32 -34.84
CA GLU A 608 -2.69 3.65 -34.23
C GLU A 608 -1.28 4.23 -34.14
N MET A 609 -0.27 3.40 -33.85
CA MET A 609 1.13 3.81 -33.79
C MET A 609 1.64 4.25 -35.18
N ILE A 610 1.34 3.47 -36.22
CA ILE A 610 1.64 3.86 -37.60
C ILE A 610 0.96 5.21 -37.89
N ALA A 611 -0.35 5.29 -37.65
CA ALA A 611 -1.14 6.48 -37.95
C ALA A 611 -0.66 7.75 -37.22
N ALA A 612 -0.14 7.59 -35.99
CA ALA A 612 0.44 8.67 -35.21
C ALA A 612 1.72 9.23 -35.83
N VAL A 613 2.56 8.38 -36.43
CA VAL A 613 3.93 8.72 -36.86
C VAL A 613 4.02 9.13 -38.33
N ILE A 614 3.39 8.36 -39.23
CA ILE A 614 3.74 8.39 -40.65
C ILE A 614 3.18 9.59 -41.41
N VAL A 615 2.14 10.22 -40.88
CA VAL A 615 1.50 11.39 -41.48
C VAL A 615 2.32 12.63 -41.16
N ASP A 616 2.97 13.19 -42.17
CA ASP A 616 3.63 14.48 -42.04
C ASP A 616 2.61 15.61 -42.05
N ILE A 617 2.40 16.23 -40.90
CA ILE A 617 1.43 17.31 -40.71
C ILE A 617 1.84 18.63 -41.38
N ASP A 618 3.12 18.77 -41.75
CA ASP A 618 3.65 19.97 -42.39
C ASP A 618 3.61 19.85 -43.92
N THR A 619 3.98 18.69 -44.47
CA THR A 619 4.03 18.46 -45.94
C THR A 619 2.82 17.73 -46.50
N ASN A 620 1.97 17.14 -45.65
CA ASN A 620 0.91 16.19 -46.03
C ASN A 620 1.44 14.97 -46.82
N GLU A 621 2.60 14.45 -46.42
CA GLU A 621 3.19 13.25 -47.01
C GLU A 621 3.08 12.05 -46.07
N ILE A 622 3.12 10.85 -46.68
CA ILE A 622 3.22 9.60 -45.94
C ILE A 622 4.68 9.16 -45.94
N LEU A 623 5.34 9.27 -44.80
CA LEU A 623 6.77 9.03 -44.67
C LEU A 623 7.16 7.55 -44.57
N ALA A 624 6.23 6.71 -44.11
CA ALA A 624 6.42 5.28 -43.92
C ALA A 624 5.09 4.54 -44.08
N SER A 625 5.14 3.21 -44.21
CA SER A 625 3.94 2.39 -44.44
C SER A 625 3.77 1.22 -43.48
N THR A 626 4.83 0.77 -42.79
CA THR A 626 4.77 -0.43 -41.95
C THR A 626 5.50 -0.29 -40.62
N VAL A 627 5.21 -1.20 -39.68
CA VAL A 627 5.95 -1.31 -38.41
C VAL A 627 7.40 -1.72 -38.63
N GLU A 628 7.67 -2.54 -39.64
CA GLU A 628 9.02 -2.96 -39.97
C GLU A 628 9.91 -1.78 -40.37
N GLU A 629 9.36 -0.79 -41.10
CA GLU A 629 10.06 0.46 -41.41
C GLU A 629 10.35 1.27 -40.14
N LEU A 630 9.38 1.37 -39.22
CA LEU A 630 9.56 2.04 -37.92
C LEU A 630 10.66 1.37 -37.08
N LEU A 631 10.67 0.03 -37.03
CA LEU A 631 11.68 -0.77 -36.34
C LEU A 631 13.07 -0.63 -36.98
N ASP A 632 13.14 -0.61 -38.32
CA ASP A 632 14.40 -0.47 -39.04
C ASP A 632 15.03 0.91 -38.79
N VAL A 633 14.22 1.96 -38.94
CA VAL A 633 14.64 3.36 -38.79
C VAL A 633 14.98 3.71 -37.35
N CYS A 634 14.16 3.31 -36.37
CA CYS A 634 14.44 3.50 -34.94
C CYS A 634 15.48 2.53 -34.38
N CYS A 635 16.01 1.67 -35.25
CA CYS A 635 17.10 0.79 -34.95
C CYS A 635 16.78 -0.16 -33.78
N ASN A 636 17.49 -0.04 -32.66
CA ASN A 636 17.43 -0.95 -31.51
C ASN A 636 17.00 -0.20 -30.23
N LEU A 637 16.46 1.00 -30.42
CA LEU A 637 15.88 1.83 -29.37
C LEU A 637 14.46 1.35 -29.00
N ILE A 638 13.77 0.70 -29.95
CA ILE A 638 12.40 0.21 -29.78
C ILE A 638 12.30 -1.27 -30.15
N ILE A 639 11.23 -1.92 -29.68
CA ILE A 639 10.87 -3.29 -30.05
C ILE A 639 9.36 -3.38 -30.28
N PHE A 640 8.96 -4.37 -31.07
CA PHE A 640 7.57 -4.79 -31.20
C PHE A 640 7.30 -5.94 -30.24
N ASP A 641 6.30 -5.77 -29.38
CA ASP A 641 5.89 -6.78 -28.41
C ASP A 641 4.76 -7.62 -29.02
N GLU A 642 5.10 -8.78 -29.58
CA GLU A 642 4.13 -9.67 -30.23
C GLU A 642 3.01 -10.14 -29.28
N GLY A 643 3.27 -10.21 -27.97
CA GLY A 643 2.28 -10.64 -26.98
C GLY A 643 1.24 -9.56 -26.63
N GLU A 644 1.57 -8.30 -26.89
CA GLU A 644 0.69 -7.15 -26.69
C GLU A 644 0.19 -6.54 -28.01
N GLY A 645 0.88 -6.79 -29.13
CA GLY A 645 0.60 -6.17 -30.42
C GLY A 645 0.95 -4.67 -30.46
N ILE A 646 1.96 -4.24 -29.69
CA ILE A 646 2.32 -2.81 -29.53
C ILE A 646 3.82 -2.57 -29.70
N LEU A 647 4.19 -1.34 -30.07
CA LEU A 647 5.57 -0.88 -30.01
C LEU A 647 5.89 -0.27 -28.65
N ARG A 648 7.11 -0.50 -28.15
CA ARG A 648 7.62 0.11 -26.91
C ARG A 648 9.12 0.34 -26.97
N PHE A 649 9.64 1.14 -26.05
CA PHE A 649 11.08 1.21 -25.85
C PHE A 649 11.64 -0.17 -25.52
N ALA A 650 12.81 -0.45 -26.09
CA ALA A 650 13.49 -1.71 -25.88
C ALA A 650 13.94 -1.89 -24.42
N HIS A 651 14.19 -0.78 -23.71
CA HIS A 651 14.53 -0.75 -22.29
C HIS A 651 14.32 0.66 -21.71
N LEU A 652 14.08 0.80 -20.40
CA LEU A 652 13.92 2.11 -19.74
C LEU A 652 15.12 3.05 -19.98
N SER A 653 16.34 2.51 -20.02
CA SER A 653 17.56 3.30 -20.28
C SER A 653 17.56 4.02 -21.62
N VAL A 654 16.77 3.58 -22.60
CA VAL A 654 16.56 4.32 -23.86
C VAL A 654 15.81 5.61 -23.57
N ARG A 655 14.69 5.53 -22.83
CA ARG A 655 13.92 6.70 -22.40
C ARG A 655 14.78 7.66 -21.59
N GLU A 656 15.57 7.15 -20.64
CA GLU A 656 16.48 7.98 -19.84
C GLU A 656 17.53 8.71 -20.70
N PHE A 657 18.11 8.01 -21.68
CA PHE A 657 19.02 8.62 -22.65
C PHE A 657 18.35 9.75 -23.44
N LEU A 658 17.11 9.53 -23.92
CA LEU A 658 16.37 10.55 -24.67
C LEU A 658 16.01 11.77 -23.80
N GLU A 659 15.62 11.54 -22.55
CA GLU A 659 15.24 12.61 -21.61
C GLU A 659 16.45 13.43 -21.12
N LYS A 660 17.63 12.79 -20.94
CA LYS A 660 18.79 13.41 -20.27
C LYS A 660 19.91 13.83 -21.23
N CYS A 661 20.18 13.02 -22.26
CA CYS A 661 21.43 13.09 -23.03
C CYS A 661 21.22 13.44 -24.50
N ALA A 662 20.08 13.04 -25.10
CA ALA A 662 19.74 13.45 -26.46
C ALA A 662 19.47 14.97 -26.53
N PRO A 663 19.62 15.61 -27.72
CA PRO A 663 19.33 17.02 -27.89
C PRO A 663 17.95 17.39 -27.34
N ARG A 664 17.92 18.29 -26.35
CA ARG A 664 16.70 18.62 -25.60
C ARG A 664 15.59 19.20 -26.48
N ASP A 665 15.95 19.79 -27.61
CA ASP A 665 15.01 20.41 -28.53
C ASP A 665 13.97 19.43 -29.07
N CYS A 666 14.30 18.14 -29.24
CA CYS A 666 13.38 17.14 -29.78
C CYS A 666 12.64 16.32 -28.70
N PHE A 667 13.27 16.10 -27.54
CA PHE A 667 12.80 15.11 -26.55
C PHE A 667 12.49 15.68 -25.17
N SER A 668 12.51 17.00 -25.00
CA SER A 668 11.90 17.61 -23.82
C SER A 668 10.42 17.24 -23.73
N ILE A 669 9.88 17.18 -22.51
CA ILE A 669 8.44 16.95 -22.28
C ILE A 669 7.63 17.93 -23.14
N GLN A 670 8.03 19.20 -23.16
CA GLN A 670 7.36 20.24 -23.94
C GLN A 670 7.34 19.90 -25.44
N SER A 671 8.47 19.50 -26.01
CA SER A 671 8.60 19.17 -27.44
C SER A 671 7.78 17.95 -27.82
N THR A 672 7.84 16.88 -27.01
CA THR A 672 7.11 15.63 -27.30
C THR A 672 5.60 15.82 -27.18
N GLU A 673 5.17 16.59 -26.17
CA GLU A 673 3.76 16.88 -25.93
C GLU A 673 3.19 17.85 -26.98
N LEU A 674 3.99 18.82 -27.43
CA LEU A 674 3.63 19.71 -28.54
C LEU A 674 3.45 18.94 -29.86
N PHE A 675 4.34 17.99 -30.16
CA PHE A 675 4.20 17.13 -31.33
C PHE A 675 2.90 16.32 -31.28
N MET A 676 2.62 15.64 -30.16
CA MET A 676 1.39 14.86 -30.00
C MET A 676 0.14 15.73 -30.08
N MET A 677 0.15 16.90 -29.44
CA MET A 677 -0.95 17.87 -29.54
C MET A 677 -1.21 18.22 -31.00
N ASN A 678 -0.20 18.64 -31.76
CA ASN A 678 -0.35 19.03 -33.16
C ASN A 678 -0.84 17.86 -34.02
N ARG A 679 -0.31 16.65 -33.80
CA ARG A 679 -0.77 15.45 -34.51
C ARG A 679 -2.23 15.12 -34.23
N CYS A 680 -2.68 15.24 -32.99
CA CYS A 680 -4.08 15.05 -32.61
C CYS A 680 -4.98 16.12 -33.24
N LEU A 681 -4.59 17.40 -33.19
CA LEU A 681 -5.37 18.50 -33.78
C LEU A 681 -5.45 18.37 -35.31
N TYR A 682 -4.39 17.90 -35.96
CA TYR A 682 -4.36 17.69 -37.41
C TYR A 682 -5.48 16.76 -37.89
N VAL A 683 -5.87 15.74 -37.11
CA VAL A 683 -6.98 14.84 -37.46
C VAL A 683 -8.27 15.63 -37.73
N PHE A 684 -8.53 16.68 -36.96
CA PHE A 684 -9.73 17.52 -37.09
C PHE A 684 -9.53 18.71 -38.04
N LEU A 685 -8.29 19.09 -38.32
CA LEU A 685 -7.95 20.18 -39.24
C LEU A 685 -7.81 19.73 -40.70
N TYR A 686 -7.55 18.44 -40.93
CA TYR A 686 -7.23 17.92 -42.26
C TYR A 686 -8.31 18.23 -43.30
N GLY A 687 -9.59 18.17 -42.93
CA GLY A 687 -10.71 18.49 -43.83
C GLY A 687 -10.94 19.98 -44.09
N SER A 688 -10.42 20.86 -43.22
CA SER A 688 -10.61 22.32 -43.28
C SER A 688 -9.40 23.08 -43.82
N ARG A 689 -8.19 22.50 -43.74
CA ARG A 689 -7.02 23.05 -44.42
C ARG A 689 -7.24 22.90 -45.93
N HIS A 690 -7.35 24.03 -46.64
CA HIS A 690 -7.56 24.13 -48.09
C HIS A 690 -6.37 23.62 -48.93
N THR A 691 -5.72 22.55 -48.51
CA THR A 691 -4.78 21.78 -49.32
C THR A 691 -5.59 20.82 -50.17
N ILE A 692 -5.78 21.19 -51.43
CA ILE A 692 -6.36 20.33 -52.45
C ILE A 692 -5.37 19.19 -52.72
N ILE A 693 -5.46 18.11 -51.93
CA ILE A 693 -4.75 16.86 -52.19
C ILE A 693 -5.76 15.94 -52.89
N PHE A 694 -5.50 15.60 -54.15
CA PHE A 694 -6.30 14.65 -54.90
C PHE A 694 -5.53 13.33 -55.07
N GLY A 695 -6.26 12.22 -55.11
CA GLY A 695 -5.72 10.90 -55.43
C GLY A 695 -5.33 10.07 -54.21
N GLU A 696 -4.61 8.98 -54.47
CA GLU A 696 -4.32 7.89 -53.52
C GLU A 696 -3.68 8.35 -52.20
N GLN A 697 -2.87 9.41 -52.23
CA GLN A 697 -2.22 9.98 -51.05
C GLN A 697 -3.24 10.61 -50.08
N ALA A 698 -4.25 11.31 -50.58
CA ALA A 698 -5.30 11.90 -49.76
C ALA A 698 -6.15 10.81 -49.09
N ASP A 699 -6.45 9.74 -49.82
CA ASP A 699 -7.19 8.58 -49.30
C ASP A 699 -6.39 7.86 -48.21
N LYS A 700 -5.07 7.72 -48.40
CA LYS A 700 -4.18 7.12 -47.40
C LYS A 700 -4.11 7.96 -46.12
N ILE A 701 -3.92 9.27 -46.21
CA ILE A 701 -3.92 10.16 -45.04
C ILE A 701 -5.26 10.14 -44.32
N THR A 702 -6.37 10.16 -45.06
CA THR A 702 -7.72 10.06 -44.50
C THR A 702 -7.89 8.78 -43.69
N ARG A 703 -7.48 7.63 -44.25
CA ARG A 703 -7.51 6.34 -43.55
C ARG A 703 -6.68 6.37 -42.27
N GLN A 704 -5.45 6.88 -42.33
CA GLN A 704 -4.59 6.98 -41.15
C GLN A 704 -5.18 7.92 -40.08
N ASN A 705 -5.75 9.05 -40.48
CA ASN A 705 -6.43 9.94 -39.55
C ASN A 705 -7.64 9.25 -38.89
N MET A 706 -8.40 8.43 -39.61
CA MET A 706 -9.48 7.62 -39.02
C MET A 706 -8.95 6.66 -37.94
N GLU A 707 -7.87 5.92 -38.22
CA GLU A 707 -7.25 5.02 -37.23
C GLU A 707 -6.81 5.76 -35.96
N PHE A 708 -6.23 6.96 -36.10
CA PHE A 708 -5.75 7.74 -34.95
C PHE A 708 -6.83 8.59 -34.25
N THR A 709 -8.03 8.69 -34.82
CA THR A 709 -9.10 9.56 -34.30
C THR A 709 -9.46 9.22 -32.86
N SER A 710 -9.52 7.92 -32.53
CA SER A 710 -9.88 7.43 -31.19
C SER A 710 -8.94 7.95 -30.10
N TYR A 711 -7.64 7.99 -30.39
CA TYR A 711 -6.66 8.58 -29.49
C TYR A 711 -6.78 10.10 -29.45
N ALA A 712 -6.87 10.73 -30.62
CA ALA A 712 -6.82 12.18 -30.77
C ALA A 712 -7.96 12.90 -30.05
N TYR A 713 -9.20 12.40 -30.12
CA TYR A 713 -10.35 13.10 -29.54
C TYR A 713 -10.32 13.16 -28.01
N VAL A 714 -9.68 12.18 -27.35
CA VAL A 714 -9.57 12.12 -25.88
C VAL A 714 -8.36 12.90 -25.37
N ASN A 715 -7.21 12.75 -26.00
CA ASN A 715 -5.92 13.07 -25.38
C ASN A 715 -5.34 14.43 -25.77
N TRP A 716 -5.80 15.08 -26.85
CA TRP A 716 -5.28 16.39 -27.27
C TRP A 716 -5.28 17.46 -26.18
N PRO A 717 -6.29 17.57 -25.28
CA PRO A 717 -6.28 18.61 -24.25
C PRO A 717 -5.18 18.39 -23.22
N GLU A 718 -4.88 17.14 -22.86
CA GLU A 718 -3.84 16.81 -21.90
C GLU A 718 -2.45 17.05 -22.48
N HIS A 719 -2.23 16.70 -23.75
CA HIS A 719 -1.02 17.08 -24.49
C HIS A 719 -0.84 18.60 -24.53
N CYS A 720 -1.92 19.34 -24.79
CA CYS A 720 -1.92 20.81 -24.73
C CYS A 720 -1.59 21.34 -23.33
N GLN A 721 -2.03 20.66 -22.27
CA GLN A 721 -1.73 21.04 -20.90
C GLN A 721 -0.24 20.90 -20.56
N LEU A 722 0.40 19.82 -21.00
CA LEU A 722 1.79 19.52 -20.64
C LEU A 722 2.83 20.23 -21.52
N ALA A 723 2.40 20.76 -22.68
CA ALA A 723 3.24 21.61 -23.52
C ALA A 723 3.47 23.05 -22.95
N GLN A 724 2.82 23.43 -21.84
CA GLN A 724 2.74 24.83 -21.36
C GLN A 724 3.98 25.33 -20.59
N ARG A 725 4.92 26.01 -21.27
CA ARG A 725 5.89 26.86 -20.56
C ARG A 725 5.73 28.36 -20.81
N ASP A 726 5.69 28.84 -22.05
CA ASP A 726 5.68 30.28 -22.31
C ASP A 726 5.05 30.56 -23.68
N GLU A 727 3.85 31.15 -23.76
CA GLU A 727 3.23 31.74 -24.97
C GLU A 727 3.18 30.91 -26.28
N VAL A 728 3.61 29.64 -26.30
CA VAL A 728 3.65 28.80 -27.49
C VAL A 728 2.23 28.43 -27.90
N THR A 729 1.66 29.25 -28.76
CA THR A 729 0.39 28.98 -29.45
C THR A 729 0.74 28.40 -30.81
N SER A 730 0.72 27.07 -30.89
CA SER A 730 0.83 26.34 -32.16
C SER A 730 -0.15 26.92 -33.20
N GLU A 731 0.29 27.09 -34.44
CA GLU A 731 -0.60 27.51 -35.54
C GLU A 731 -1.79 26.54 -35.70
N PHE A 732 -1.55 25.24 -35.52
CA PHE A 732 -2.61 24.23 -35.48
C PHE A 732 -3.63 24.50 -34.39
N LEU A 733 -3.18 24.91 -33.19
CA LEU A 733 -4.09 25.24 -32.11
C LEU A 733 -4.91 26.49 -32.44
N LYS A 734 -4.29 27.53 -33.03
CA LYS A 734 -5.00 28.73 -33.47
C LYS A 734 -6.04 28.42 -34.54
N GLU A 735 -5.68 27.63 -35.55
CA GLU A 735 -6.61 27.19 -36.59
C GLU A 735 -7.74 26.32 -36.04
N PHE A 736 -7.42 25.41 -35.11
CA PHE A 736 -8.42 24.55 -34.48
C PHE A 736 -9.40 25.36 -33.63
N ILE A 737 -8.96 26.44 -33.00
CA ILE A 737 -9.85 27.38 -32.30
C ILE A 737 -10.64 28.22 -33.31
N GLY A 738 -10.03 28.57 -34.44
CA GLY A 738 -10.57 29.43 -35.51
C GLY A 738 -10.19 30.90 -35.34
N ASN A 739 -10.12 31.64 -36.46
CA ASN A 739 -9.91 33.10 -36.47
C ASN A 739 -11.20 33.89 -36.15
N ASP A 740 -12.37 33.25 -36.32
CA ASP A 740 -13.68 33.90 -36.30
C ASP A 740 -14.43 33.67 -34.97
N LEU A 741 -13.98 34.35 -33.92
CA LEU A 741 -14.74 34.51 -32.67
C LEU A 741 -15.99 35.40 -32.82
N ASP A 742 -16.45 35.59 -34.07
CA ASP A 742 -17.52 36.49 -34.47
C ASP A 742 -18.83 35.75 -34.84
N GLU A 743 -18.82 34.45 -35.18
CA GLU A 743 -20.05 33.70 -35.56
C GLU A 743 -20.22 32.27 -34.99
N GLY A 744 -19.36 31.85 -34.06
CA GLY A 744 -19.55 30.63 -33.27
C GLY A 744 -18.89 29.37 -33.88
N TYR A 745 -17.93 28.82 -33.15
CA TYR A 745 -17.22 27.53 -33.35
C TYR A 745 -16.49 27.34 -34.70
N SER A 746 -15.18 27.05 -34.67
CA SER A 746 -14.48 26.61 -35.88
C SER A 746 -15.06 25.28 -36.39
N ALA A 747 -15.00 25.05 -37.71
CA ALA A 747 -15.43 23.79 -38.31
C ALA A 747 -14.69 22.58 -37.71
N SER A 748 -13.40 22.73 -37.42
CA SER A 748 -12.54 21.69 -36.84
C SER A 748 -12.90 21.39 -35.39
N TYR A 749 -13.23 22.41 -34.58
CA TYR A 749 -13.74 22.22 -33.23
C TYR A 749 -15.09 21.50 -33.24
N MET A 750 -15.99 21.87 -34.16
CA MET A 750 -17.25 21.16 -34.36
C MET A 750 -17.03 19.72 -34.82
N GLN A 751 -16.00 19.44 -35.62
CA GLN A 751 -15.64 18.09 -36.02
C GLN A 751 -15.14 17.26 -34.82
N TRP A 752 -14.33 17.84 -33.94
CA TRP A 752 -13.95 17.20 -32.68
C TRP A 752 -15.18 16.90 -31.81
N LEU A 753 -16.10 17.86 -31.65
CA LEU A 753 -17.35 17.65 -30.92
C LEU A 753 -18.17 16.50 -31.53
N LYS A 754 -18.35 16.45 -32.85
CA LYS A 754 -19.05 15.34 -33.52
C LYS A 754 -18.37 13.99 -33.28
N ALA A 755 -17.04 13.92 -33.36
CA ALA A 755 -16.30 12.69 -33.08
C ALA A 755 -16.51 12.20 -31.63
N THR A 756 -16.73 13.11 -30.66
CA THR A 756 -17.10 12.73 -29.29
C THR A 756 -18.52 12.15 -29.18
N GLU A 757 -19.42 12.42 -30.14
CA GLU A 757 -20.80 11.92 -30.15
C GLU A 757 -20.92 10.48 -30.68
N GLU A 758 -20.16 10.12 -31.71
CA GLU A 758 -20.25 8.81 -32.38
C GLU A 758 -19.80 7.64 -31.48
N HIS A 759 -19.01 7.91 -30.44
CA HIS A 759 -18.49 6.91 -29.51
C HIS A 759 -19.31 6.70 -28.22
N ARG A 760 -20.43 7.42 -27.97
CA ARG A 760 -21.25 7.26 -26.73
C ARG A 760 -22.75 7.09 -26.99
N MET A 761 -23.32 5.96 -26.55
CA MET A 761 -24.68 5.46 -26.83
C MET A 761 -25.88 6.20 -26.15
N ARG A 762 -25.75 7.42 -25.60
CA ARG A 762 -26.91 8.12 -24.99
C ARG A 762 -27.51 9.15 -25.94
N GLU A 763 -28.77 8.94 -26.32
CA GLU A 763 -29.47 9.63 -27.42
C GLU A 763 -29.64 11.16 -27.28
N ARG A 764 -29.28 11.80 -26.15
CA ARG A 764 -29.51 13.25 -25.91
C ARG A 764 -28.31 14.09 -25.42
N TYR A 765 -27.23 13.49 -24.94
CA TYR A 765 -26.10 14.22 -24.31
C TYR A 765 -24.75 13.55 -24.64
N PHE A 766 -23.65 14.30 -24.60
CA PHE A 766 -22.29 13.73 -24.60
C PHE A 766 -21.54 14.11 -23.32
N GLN A 767 -20.58 13.28 -22.90
CA GLN A 767 -19.87 13.44 -21.63
C GLN A 767 -18.39 13.74 -21.88
N ILE A 768 -17.91 14.84 -21.31
CA ILE A 768 -16.49 15.21 -21.28
C ILE A 768 -16.04 15.23 -19.81
N LYS A 769 -15.06 14.36 -19.49
CA LYS A 769 -14.72 14.03 -18.10
C LYS A 769 -15.99 13.68 -17.28
N TRP A 770 -16.35 14.53 -16.32
CA TRP A 770 -17.48 14.35 -15.41
C TRP A 770 -18.72 15.17 -15.81
N TYR A 771 -18.65 15.96 -16.88
CA TYR A 771 -19.73 16.86 -17.29
C TYR A 771 -20.50 16.29 -18.47
N ASN A 772 -21.83 16.37 -18.41
CA ASN A 772 -22.74 16.04 -19.51
C ASN A 772 -23.21 17.34 -20.19
N PHE A 773 -23.03 17.42 -21.50
CA PHE A 773 -23.42 18.58 -22.31
C PHE A 773 -24.59 18.24 -23.22
N ASP A 774 -25.51 19.19 -23.37
CA ASP A 774 -26.61 19.11 -24.34
C ASP A 774 -26.07 19.22 -25.77
N LYS A 775 -26.45 18.26 -26.63
CA LYS A 775 -26.10 18.25 -28.06
C LYS A 775 -26.59 19.50 -28.80
N LYS A 776 -27.69 20.12 -28.35
CA LYS A 776 -28.25 21.33 -28.98
C LYS A 776 -27.45 22.59 -28.66
N THR A 777 -26.71 22.60 -27.55
CA THR A 777 -25.89 23.73 -27.08
C THR A 777 -24.52 23.22 -26.64
N PRO A 778 -23.60 22.93 -27.60
CA PRO A 778 -22.28 22.41 -27.28
C PRO A 778 -21.48 23.42 -26.42
N PRO A 779 -20.49 22.95 -25.63
CA PRO A 779 -19.67 23.85 -24.83
C PRO A 779 -18.76 24.70 -25.72
N SER A 780 -18.57 25.95 -25.33
CA SER A 780 -17.56 26.83 -25.92
C SER A 780 -16.14 26.34 -25.65
N ILE A 781 -15.19 26.68 -26.54
CA ILE A 781 -13.77 26.35 -26.36
C ILE A 781 -13.20 26.95 -25.07
N LEU A 782 -13.74 28.09 -24.61
CA LEU A 782 -13.43 28.68 -23.31
C LEU A 782 -13.82 27.74 -22.16
N SER A 783 -15.02 27.14 -22.24
CA SER A 783 -15.51 26.17 -21.26
C SER A 783 -14.60 24.94 -21.20
N ILE A 784 -14.24 24.37 -22.35
CA ILE A 784 -13.28 23.26 -22.44
C ILE A 784 -11.93 23.64 -21.86
N SER A 785 -11.44 24.84 -22.16
CA SER A 785 -10.17 25.35 -21.63
C SER A 785 -10.17 25.43 -20.11
N CYS A 786 -11.29 25.81 -19.49
CA CYS A 786 -11.45 25.82 -18.04
C CYS A 786 -11.58 24.41 -17.43
N ILE A 787 -12.12 23.43 -18.15
CA ILE A 787 -12.27 22.03 -17.69
C ILE A 787 -10.94 21.27 -17.71
N TYR A 788 -10.06 21.62 -18.64
CA TYR A 788 -8.76 20.97 -18.84
C TYR A 788 -7.55 21.80 -18.36
N GLY A 789 -7.72 23.08 -18.06
CA GLY A 789 -6.61 23.92 -17.59
C GLY A 789 -5.74 24.44 -18.74
N LEU A 790 -6.33 24.84 -19.87
CA LEU A 790 -5.62 25.18 -21.11
C LEU A 790 -5.24 26.66 -21.16
N MET A 791 -4.24 27.06 -20.37
CA MET A 791 -3.80 28.45 -20.23
C MET A 791 -3.44 29.15 -21.57
N PRO A 792 -2.74 28.53 -22.54
CA PRO A 792 -2.43 29.17 -23.82
C PRO A 792 -3.67 29.54 -24.65
N ILE A 793 -4.73 28.74 -24.55
CA ILE A 793 -6.01 29.04 -25.20
C ILE A 793 -6.66 30.23 -24.50
N ILE A 794 -6.68 30.25 -23.16
CA ILE A 794 -7.18 31.38 -22.38
C ILE A 794 -6.45 32.67 -22.80
N MET A 795 -5.11 32.64 -22.89
CA MET A 795 -4.31 33.79 -23.36
C MET A 795 -4.62 34.18 -24.80
N THR A 796 -4.81 33.22 -25.71
CA THR A 796 -5.23 33.49 -27.10
C THR A 796 -6.60 34.16 -27.15
N LEU A 797 -7.52 33.79 -26.27
CA LEU A 797 -8.87 34.36 -26.20
C LEU A 797 -8.89 35.75 -25.51
N LEU A 798 -7.80 36.17 -24.84
CA LEU A 798 -7.74 37.44 -24.12
C LEU A 798 -7.97 38.69 -25.00
N PRO A 799 -7.39 38.82 -26.20
CA PRO A 799 -7.57 40.04 -27.02
C PRO A 799 -8.97 40.21 -27.62
N TYR A 800 -9.76 39.14 -27.73
CA TYR A 800 -11.02 39.15 -28.48
C TYR A 800 -12.19 39.64 -27.63
N LYS A 801 -12.84 40.73 -28.07
CA LYS A 801 -13.92 41.40 -27.33
C LYS A 801 -15.29 40.71 -27.43
N ARG A 802 -15.51 39.86 -28.43
CA ARG A 802 -16.80 39.15 -28.64
C ARG A 802 -16.92 37.83 -27.88
N VAL A 803 -15.83 37.33 -27.29
CA VAL A 803 -15.86 36.12 -26.45
C VAL A 803 -16.70 36.40 -25.21
N VAL A 804 -17.74 35.61 -24.99
CA VAL A 804 -18.59 35.70 -23.80
C VAL A 804 -17.99 34.84 -22.69
N TRP A 805 -17.35 35.47 -21.70
CA TRP A 805 -16.65 34.75 -20.63
C TRP A 805 -17.58 34.11 -19.60
N ASN A 806 -18.82 34.60 -19.53
CA ASN A 806 -19.83 34.23 -18.55
C ASN A 806 -21.02 33.50 -19.17
N GLU A 807 -20.81 32.86 -20.32
CA GLU A 807 -21.87 32.11 -20.98
C GLU A 807 -22.26 30.89 -20.12
N PRO A 808 -23.56 30.72 -19.81
CA PRO A 808 -24.01 29.56 -19.06
C PRO A 808 -23.79 28.28 -19.86
N ILE A 809 -23.28 27.27 -19.18
CA ILE A 809 -23.11 25.93 -19.70
C ILE A 809 -24.37 25.14 -19.31
N SER A 810 -25.17 24.75 -20.31
CA SER A 810 -26.31 23.86 -20.14
C SER A 810 -25.82 22.47 -19.70
N GLN A 811 -25.85 22.20 -18.40
CA GLN A 811 -25.57 20.88 -17.81
C GLN A 811 -26.87 20.21 -17.35
N VAL A 812 -26.97 18.90 -17.56
CA VAL A 812 -27.96 18.05 -16.89
C VAL A 812 -27.23 17.31 -15.77
N GLY A 813 -27.81 17.33 -14.57
CA GLY A 813 -27.19 16.93 -13.31
C GLY A 813 -26.51 15.55 -13.30
N PHE A 814 -25.76 15.32 -12.23
CA PHE A 814 -25.17 14.02 -11.86
C PHE A 814 -26.19 12.87 -12.03
N PRO A 815 -25.75 11.58 -12.13
CA PRO A 815 -26.63 10.45 -12.45
C PRO A 815 -27.85 10.24 -11.52
N PHE A 816 -27.99 11.02 -10.44
CA PHE A 816 -29.03 10.93 -9.42
C PHE A 816 -29.91 12.19 -9.28
N ASP A 817 -29.77 13.21 -10.13
CA ASP A 817 -30.57 14.44 -10.03
C ASP A 817 -31.11 14.89 -11.40
N TYR A 818 -32.44 14.96 -11.52
CA TYR A 818 -33.14 15.38 -12.74
C TYR A 818 -33.28 16.92 -12.85
N SER A 819 -32.65 17.70 -11.97
CA SER A 819 -32.64 19.16 -12.05
C SER A 819 -31.48 19.69 -12.90
N SER A 820 -31.76 20.62 -13.81
CA SER A 820 -30.75 21.32 -14.62
C SER A 820 -30.01 22.34 -13.76
N THR A 821 -28.72 22.15 -13.49
CA THR A 821 -27.90 23.16 -12.81
C THR A 821 -27.11 23.98 -13.83
N THR A 822 -27.34 25.28 -13.89
CA THR A 822 -26.55 26.20 -14.73
C THR A 822 -25.13 26.35 -14.15
N THR A 823 -24.12 25.95 -14.92
CA THR A 823 -22.69 26.06 -14.58
C THR A 823 -22.00 27.11 -15.48
N TYR A 824 -20.82 27.60 -15.11
CA TYR A 824 -20.06 28.61 -15.86
C TYR A 824 -18.58 28.22 -16.02
N PRO A 825 -17.87 28.74 -17.03
CA PRO A 825 -16.44 28.45 -17.23
C PRO A 825 -15.58 28.71 -15.99
N LEU A 826 -15.79 29.84 -15.30
CA LEU A 826 -15.08 30.17 -14.06
C LEU A 826 -15.32 29.15 -12.94
N VAL A 827 -16.54 28.66 -12.80
CA VAL A 827 -16.92 27.65 -11.80
C VAL A 827 -16.17 26.35 -12.07
N CYS A 828 -16.09 25.92 -13.33
CA CYS A 828 -15.30 24.75 -13.73
C CYS A 828 -13.81 24.92 -13.42
N ALA A 829 -13.23 26.08 -13.74
CA ALA A 829 -11.82 26.35 -13.43
C ALA A 829 -11.55 26.32 -11.91
N ALA A 830 -12.49 26.87 -11.12
CA ALA A 830 -12.38 26.94 -9.68
C ALA A 830 -12.51 25.57 -9.01
N GLU A 831 -13.50 24.76 -9.42
CA GLU A 831 -13.71 23.37 -8.95
C GLU A 831 -12.48 22.47 -9.23
N ARG A 832 -11.82 22.69 -10.38
CA ARG A 832 -10.63 21.93 -10.78
C ARG A 832 -9.31 22.47 -10.24
N GLY A 833 -9.31 23.61 -9.55
CA GLY A 833 -8.11 24.16 -8.92
C GLY A 833 -7.17 24.93 -9.87
N PHE A 834 -7.64 25.40 -11.02
CA PHE A 834 -6.80 26.11 -12.00
C PHE A 834 -6.61 27.60 -11.65
N ASP A 835 -5.82 27.86 -10.61
CA ASP A 835 -5.59 29.18 -10.01
C ASP A 835 -5.23 30.28 -11.02
N MET A 836 -4.31 30.00 -11.94
CA MET A 836 -3.86 30.98 -12.93
C MET A 836 -4.98 31.40 -13.90
N ILE A 837 -5.84 30.47 -14.29
CA ILE A 837 -7.01 30.77 -15.14
C ILE A 837 -8.00 31.63 -14.36
N VAL A 838 -8.27 31.27 -13.10
CA VAL A 838 -9.13 32.06 -12.20
C VAL A 838 -8.61 33.50 -12.09
N ARG A 839 -7.31 33.70 -11.90
CA ARG A 839 -6.69 35.06 -11.87
C ARG A 839 -6.97 35.86 -13.15
N GLN A 840 -6.91 35.22 -14.33
CA GLN A 840 -7.17 35.91 -15.60
C GLN A 840 -8.63 36.34 -15.75
N PHE A 841 -9.58 35.49 -15.33
CA PHE A 841 -10.99 35.85 -15.30
C PHE A 841 -11.23 37.07 -14.40
N LEU A 842 -10.60 37.09 -13.22
CA LEU A 842 -10.71 38.19 -12.27
C LEU A 842 -10.07 39.48 -12.79
N SER A 843 -8.87 39.41 -13.39
CA SER A 843 -8.16 40.61 -13.89
C SER A 843 -8.85 41.29 -15.06
N ARG A 844 -9.57 40.54 -15.89
CA ARG A 844 -10.19 41.06 -17.12
C ARG A 844 -11.51 41.78 -16.89
N ASP A 845 -12.32 41.28 -15.96
CA ASP A 845 -13.70 41.70 -15.74
C ASP A 845 -13.83 42.54 -14.43
N ASN A 846 -12.80 43.34 -14.13
CA ASN A 846 -12.58 44.03 -12.84
C ASN A 846 -13.64 45.09 -12.42
N GLY A 847 -14.80 45.12 -13.08
CA GLY A 847 -15.99 45.91 -12.71
C GLY A 847 -17.34 45.22 -12.98
N HIS A 848 -17.35 43.98 -13.50
CA HIS A 848 -18.59 43.25 -13.85
C HIS A 848 -19.02 42.22 -12.81
N TYR A 849 -18.11 41.75 -11.95
CA TYR A 849 -18.43 40.87 -10.82
C TYR A 849 -18.59 41.62 -9.49
N ALA A 850 -18.73 42.95 -9.52
CA ALA A 850 -18.98 43.74 -8.33
C ALA A 850 -20.27 43.30 -7.61
N GLU A 851 -20.29 43.45 -6.29
CA GLU A 851 -21.43 43.13 -5.43
C GLU A 851 -22.74 43.74 -5.97
N GLY A 852 -23.79 42.92 -6.12
CA GLY A 852 -25.08 43.32 -6.69
C GLY A 852 -25.19 43.27 -8.23
N SER A 853 -24.14 42.86 -8.94
CA SER A 853 -24.25 42.58 -10.38
C SER A 853 -24.94 41.22 -10.63
N SER A 854 -25.52 41.04 -11.82
CA SER A 854 -26.05 39.74 -12.27
C SER A 854 -24.99 38.64 -12.40
N ARG A 855 -23.70 38.97 -12.23
CA ARG A 855 -22.56 38.05 -12.34
C ARG A 855 -21.88 37.77 -11.00
N HIS A 856 -22.22 38.46 -9.91
CA HIS A 856 -21.76 38.14 -8.55
C HIS A 856 -22.11 36.69 -8.17
N GLU A 857 -23.27 36.21 -8.64
CA GLU A 857 -23.71 34.81 -8.49
C GLU A 857 -22.68 33.80 -9.04
N ILE A 858 -21.98 34.14 -10.13
CA ILE A 858 -20.96 33.27 -10.73
C ILE A 858 -19.74 33.16 -9.81
N LEU A 859 -19.30 34.28 -9.22
CA LEU A 859 -18.22 34.27 -8.23
C LEU A 859 -18.58 33.44 -7.01
N MET A 860 -19.80 33.63 -6.47
CA MET A 860 -20.29 32.87 -5.33
C MET A 860 -20.35 31.36 -5.62
N LYS A 861 -20.89 30.96 -6.78
CA LYS A 861 -20.86 29.55 -7.22
C LYS A 861 -19.43 29.02 -7.36
N SER A 862 -18.49 29.84 -7.83
CA SER A 862 -17.10 29.44 -8.04
C SER A 862 -16.38 29.16 -6.73
N ILE A 863 -16.52 30.05 -5.74
CA ILE A 863 -15.91 29.83 -4.42
C ILE A 863 -16.57 28.69 -3.67
N GLU A 864 -17.90 28.52 -3.77
CA GLU A 864 -18.63 27.39 -3.19
C GLU A 864 -18.12 26.05 -3.73
N ARG A 865 -17.96 25.93 -5.06
CA ARG A 865 -17.45 24.71 -5.70
C ARG A 865 -15.97 24.47 -5.40
N ALA A 866 -15.16 25.53 -5.33
CA ALA A 866 -13.77 25.42 -4.91
C ALA A 866 -13.63 24.94 -3.46
N ILE A 867 -14.50 25.39 -2.55
CA ILE A 867 -14.55 24.90 -1.17
C ILE A 867 -14.96 23.43 -1.14
N PHE A 868 -16.04 23.06 -1.83
CA PHE A 868 -16.52 21.66 -1.89
C PHE A 868 -15.45 20.71 -2.43
N ALA A 869 -14.68 21.15 -3.44
CA ALA A 869 -13.59 20.38 -4.03
C ALA A 869 -12.23 20.55 -3.31
N SER A 870 -12.20 21.19 -2.13
CA SER A 870 -11.01 21.43 -1.30
C SER A 870 -9.84 22.11 -2.05
N ARG A 871 -10.14 23.15 -2.84
CA ARG A 871 -9.16 23.90 -3.66
C ARG A 871 -8.68 25.17 -2.95
N THR A 872 -7.88 25.02 -1.90
CA THR A 872 -7.44 26.12 -1.01
C THR A 872 -6.80 27.31 -1.74
N ASN A 873 -5.90 27.07 -2.71
CA ASN A 873 -5.24 28.15 -3.45
C ASN A 873 -6.21 28.99 -4.28
N VAL A 874 -7.19 28.35 -4.93
CA VAL A 874 -8.22 29.04 -5.70
C VAL A 874 -9.14 29.84 -4.78
N VAL A 875 -9.56 29.27 -3.65
CA VAL A 875 -10.40 29.98 -2.67
C VAL A 875 -9.68 31.23 -2.18
N LYS A 876 -8.39 31.12 -1.85
CA LYS A 876 -7.56 32.27 -1.48
C LYS A 876 -7.55 33.34 -2.56
N THR A 877 -7.32 32.97 -3.82
CA THR A 877 -7.33 33.89 -4.96
C THR A 877 -8.68 34.58 -5.17
N LEU A 878 -9.78 33.84 -5.00
CA LEU A 878 -11.14 34.39 -5.10
C LEU A 878 -11.46 35.35 -3.94
N LEU A 879 -10.92 35.13 -2.75
CA LEU A 879 -11.07 36.06 -1.61
C LEU A 879 -10.15 37.29 -1.76
N ASP A 880 -8.92 37.09 -2.21
CA ASP A 880 -7.92 38.15 -2.43
C ASP A 880 -8.36 39.19 -3.46
N CYS A 881 -9.30 38.85 -4.36
CA CYS A 881 -9.82 39.81 -5.33
C CYS A 881 -10.67 40.92 -4.69
N GLY A 882 -11.10 40.75 -3.43
CA GLY A 882 -11.87 41.75 -2.67
C GLY A 882 -13.31 41.95 -3.14
N MET A 883 -13.79 41.15 -4.11
CA MET A 883 -15.16 41.22 -4.63
C MET A 883 -16.12 40.28 -3.90
N ILE A 884 -15.60 39.30 -3.16
CA ILE A 884 -16.39 38.35 -2.39
C ILE A 884 -16.36 38.77 -0.93
N ASN A 885 -17.52 39.12 -0.40
CA ASN A 885 -17.69 39.17 1.04
C ASN A 885 -17.90 37.72 1.52
N VAL A 886 -16.96 37.23 2.32
CA VAL A 886 -16.97 35.85 2.85
C VAL A 886 -18.24 35.51 3.66
N ASN A 887 -18.99 36.53 4.08
CA ASN A 887 -20.24 36.40 4.83
C ASN A 887 -21.50 36.46 3.96
N ASP A 888 -21.39 36.63 2.65
CA ASP A 888 -22.54 36.65 1.74
C ASP A 888 -23.28 35.30 1.74
N PRO A 889 -24.61 35.31 1.57
CA PRO A 889 -25.42 34.09 1.52
C PRO A 889 -25.13 33.28 0.24
N THR A 890 -25.06 31.95 0.38
CA THR A 890 -24.76 31.03 -0.72
C THR A 890 -25.91 30.91 -1.72
N THR A 891 -25.59 30.58 -2.97
CA THR A 891 -26.51 30.55 -4.13
C THR A 891 -27.04 29.16 -4.50
N LEU A 892 -26.76 28.12 -3.70
CA LEU A 892 -27.17 26.73 -3.95
C LEU A 892 -28.70 26.54 -3.90
N GLU A 893 -29.36 26.58 -5.06
CA GLU A 893 -30.83 26.49 -5.20
C GLU A 893 -31.43 25.07 -5.10
N SER A 894 -30.65 23.99 -5.04
CA SER A 894 -31.16 22.64 -5.33
C SER A 894 -31.67 21.79 -4.16
N ARG A 895 -31.81 22.34 -2.94
CA ARG A 895 -32.67 21.71 -1.92
C ARG A 895 -33.58 22.75 -1.30
N LYS A 896 -34.85 22.39 -1.13
CA LYS A 896 -35.82 23.17 -0.33
C LYS A 896 -35.40 23.36 1.15
N GLU A 897 -34.22 22.88 1.55
CA GLU A 897 -33.71 22.71 2.92
C GLU A 897 -32.37 23.46 3.20
N LEU A 898 -31.88 24.33 2.30
CA LEU A 898 -30.53 24.93 2.45
C LEU A 898 -30.43 26.44 2.13
N ARG A 899 -31.54 27.18 2.11
CA ARG A 899 -31.58 28.57 1.58
C ARG A 899 -30.86 29.66 2.40
N CYS A 900 -30.06 29.31 3.43
CA CYS A 900 -29.33 30.27 4.27
C CYS A 900 -27.98 29.72 4.80
N ALA A 901 -27.06 29.29 3.92
CA ALA A 901 -25.69 28.91 4.34
C ALA A 901 -24.67 30.00 4.01
N CYS A 902 -23.66 30.20 4.85
CA CYS A 902 -22.45 30.98 4.54
C CYS A 902 -21.27 30.04 4.23
N LEU A 903 -20.23 30.54 3.57
CA LEU A 903 -19.07 29.73 3.13
C LEU A 903 -18.38 28.98 4.28
N LEU A 904 -18.24 29.64 5.44
CA LEU A 904 -17.66 29.05 6.65
C LEU A 904 -18.47 27.83 7.14
N ARG A 905 -19.80 27.86 6.99
CA ARG A 905 -20.66 26.73 7.36
C ARG A 905 -20.42 25.52 6.47
N ILE A 906 -20.21 25.73 5.17
CA ILE A 906 -19.90 24.65 4.23
C ILE A 906 -18.57 24.00 4.62
N ALA A 907 -17.52 24.80 4.85
CA ALA A 907 -16.20 24.29 5.23
C ALA A 907 -16.23 23.47 6.55
N VAL A 908 -16.92 23.96 7.57
CA VAL A 908 -17.07 23.24 8.86
C VAL A 908 -17.90 21.96 8.70
N ARG A 909 -18.94 21.98 7.86
CA ARG A 909 -19.80 20.80 7.65
C ARG A 909 -19.05 19.66 6.96
N TYR A 910 -18.17 19.97 6.02
CA TYR A 910 -17.34 19.00 5.28
C TYR A 910 -15.97 18.73 5.92
N ASP A 911 -15.75 19.17 7.15
CA ASP A 911 -14.52 18.92 7.93
C ASP A 911 -13.22 19.44 7.26
N LEU A 912 -13.30 20.58 6.58
CA LEU A 912 -12.19 21.14 5.79
C LEU A 912 -11.32 22.10 6.62
N GLU A 913 -10.41 21.56 7.44
CA GLU A 913 -9.62 22.31 8.44
C GLU A 913 -8.90 23.54 7.89
N GLU A 914 -8.11 23.37 6.84
CA GLU A 914 -7.33 24.45 6.23
C GLU A 914 -8.24 25.51 5.60
N MET A 915 -9.40 25.11 5.08
CA MET A 915 -10.39 26.02 4.52
C MET A 915 -11.08 26.84 5.62
N VAL A 916 -11.37 26.24 6.77
CA VAL A 916 -11.94 26.95 7.93
C VAL A 916 -10.97 28.03 8.41
N LYS A 917 -9.70 27.68 8.62
CA LYS A 917 -8.66 28.64 9.03
C LYS A 917 -8.52 29.77 8.00
N LEU A 918 -8.53 29.44 6.71
CA LEU A 918 -8.48 30.43 5.63
C LEU A 918 -9.67 31.39 5.71
N LEU A 919 -10.91 30.88 5.73
CA LEU A 919 -12.11 31.72 5.75
C LEU A 919 -12.18 32.64 6.99
N LEU A 920 -11.77 32.13 8.16
CA LEU A 920 -11.68 32.93 9.39
C LEU A 920 -10.65 34.06 9.27
N ASN A 921 -9.48 33.81 8.66
CA ASN A 921 -8.48 34.85 8.39
C ASN A 921 -9.01 36.00 7.52
N TYR A 922 -9.92 35.71 6.58
CA TYR A 922 -10.57 36.72 5.74
C TYR A 922 -11.78 37.39 6.40
N GLY A 923 -11.98 37.20 7.71
CA GLY A 923 -13.01 37.91 8.48
C GLY A 923 -14.41 37.31 8.37
N ALA A 924 -14.53 35.99 8.13
CA ALA A 924 -15.79 35.29 8.28
C ALA A 924 -16.34 35.50 9.71
N SER A 925 -17.45 36.23 9.82
CA SER A 925 -18.00 36.77 11.07
C SER A 925 -19.29 36.07 11.49
N ARG A 926 -19.62 36.20 12.77
CA ARG A 926 -20.79 35.57 13.43
C ARG A 926 -22.08 36.42 13.40
N LYS A 927 -22.09 37.61 12.77
CA LYS A 927 -23.15 38.63 13.03
C LYS A 927 -24.33 38.59 12.03
N ARG A 928 -25.53 38.39 12.60
CA ARG A 928 -26.91 38.57 12.09
C ARG A 928 -27.04 38.99 10.61
N GLU A 929 -27.50 38.07 9.77
CA GLU A 929 -28.43 38.43 8.72
C GLU A 929 -29.80 38.70 9.33
N LYS A 930 -30.42 39.84 9.00
CA LYS A 930 -31.83 40.08 9.32
C LYS A 930 -32.69 39.11 8.48
N TRP A 931 -33.05 37.98 9.07
CA TRP A 931 -34.07 37.12 8.50
C TRP A 931 -35.45 37.79 8.65
N THR A 932 -36.06 38.20 7.53
CA THR A 932 -37.49 38.54 7.48
C THR A 932 -38.28 37.30 7.05
N PRO A 933 -39.17 36.75 7.90
CA PRO A 933 -39.94 35.56 7.55
C PRO A 933 -40.87 35.80 6.36
N HIS A 934 -40.97 34.82 5.47
CA HIS A 934 -42.03 34.76 4.44
C HIS A 934 -43.42 34.64 5.11
N PRO A 935 -44.47 35.30 4.59
CA PRO A 935 -45.80 35.40 5.22
C PRO A 935 -46.53 34.07 5.51
N SER A 936 -46.03 32.94 5.02
CA SER A 936 -46.54 31.59 5.30
C SER A 936 -46.18 31.05 6.69
N TYR A 937 -45.28 31.71 7.44
CA TYR A 937 -44.81 31.25 8.76
C TYR A 937 -45.43 32.00 9.96
N ARG A 938 -46.53 32.74 9.75
CA ARG A 938 -47.18 33.57 10.78
C ARG A 938 -47.87 32.83 11.94
N ASN A 939 -47.91 31.49 11.95
CA ASN A 939 -48.73 30.71 12.90
C ASN A 939 -47.95 29.75 13.83
N ARG A 940 -46.66 30.00 14.11
CA ARG A 940 -46.01 29.38 15.27
C ARG A 940 -45.47 30.48 16.17
N GLY A 941 -45.91 30.43 17.43
CA GLY A 941 -45.87 31.52 18.39
C GLY A 941 -44.49 32.14 18.61
N GLU A 942 -44.56 33.40 19.02
CA GLU A 942 -43.51 34.25 19.58
C GLU A 942 -42.39 33.45 20.25
N PHE A 943 -41.19 33.46 19.65
CA PHE A 943 -39.96 33.09 20.34
C PHE A 943 -39.09 34.33 20.50
N ASP A 944 -38.92 34.67 21.77
CA ASP A 944 -38.41 35.92 22.28
C ASP A 944 -36.92 36.12 21.99
N ILE A 945 -36.60 37.40 21.88
CA ILE A 945 -35.32 38.00 21.57
C ILE A 945 -34.55 38.08 22.89
N LEU A 946 -33.38 37.44 23.05
CA LEU A 946 -32.26 37.89 23.92
C LEU A 946 -31.12 36.84 24.00
N GLY A 947 -29.87 37.29 23.79
CA GLY A 947 -28.66 36.64 24.33
C GLY A 947 -27.76 35.85 23.35
N GLY A 948 -26.63 36.44 22.95
CA GLY A 948 -25.44 35.72 22.45
C GLY A 948 -25.48 35.31 20.97
N ALA A 949 -24.50 35.75 20.19
CA ALA A 949 -24.37 35.44 18.77
C ALA A 949 -24.48 33.93 18.51
N ARG A 950 -25.38 33.46 17.64
CA ARG A 950 -25.40 32.08 17.12
C ARG A 950 -25.81 32.16 15.65
N ILE A 951 -24.96 31.67 14.75
CA ILE A 951 -25.40 31.30 13.39
C ILE A 951 -26.07 29.93 13.56
N LEU A 952 -27.31 29.81 13.11
CA LEU A 952 -28.21 28.69 13.36
C LEU A 952 -28.49 28.01 12.01
N ASP A 953 -28.45 26.68 11.91
CA ASP A 953 -29.01 25.94 10.76
C ASP A 953 -30.55 25.84 10.85
N ASP A 954 -31.19 25.19 9.87
CA ASP A 954 -32.64 24.96 9.85
C ASP A 954 -33.15 24.18 11.10
N GLN A 955 -32.24 23.65 11.92
CA GLN A 955 -32.46 22.96 13.20
C GLN A 955 -31.81 23.66 14.42
N ASN A 956 -31.34 24.91 14.30
CA ASN A 956 -30.75 25.73 15.37
C ASN A 956 -29.32 25.35 15.90
N TYR A 957 -28.44 24.70 15.13
CA TYR A 957 -27.06 24.34 15.55
C TYR A 957 -26.03 25.45 15.28
N SER A 958 -25.05 25.62 16.19
CA SER A 958 -23.90 26.53 15.97
C SER A 958 -22.73 25.85 15.26
N LEU A 959 -21.86 26.61 14.57
CA LEU A 959 -20.65 26.06 13.90
C LEU A 959 -19.73 25.30 14.87
N LEU A 960 -19.58 25.81 16.10
CA LEU A 960 -18.79 25.14 17.13
C LEU A 960 -19.45 23.83 17.58
N GLU A 961 -20.78 23.77 17.63
CA GLU A 961 -21.52 22.55 17.92
C GLU A 961 -21.35 21.50 16.81
N ILE A 962 -21.32 21.92 15.54
CA ILE A 962 -21.06 21.04 14.39
C ILE A 962 -19.64 20.48 14.45
N ALA A 963 -18.63 21.33 14.71
CA ALA A 963 -17.23 20.90 14.82
C ALA A 963 -17.02 19.91 15.97
N VAL A 964 -17.60 20.18 17.15
CA VAL A 964 -17.54 19.28 18.32
C VAL A 964 -18.24 17.95 18.02
N SER A 965 -19.40 17.97 17.35
CA SER A 965 -20.11 16.73 17.00
C SER A 965 -19.34 15.82 16.02
N ARG A 966 -18.34 16.37 15.32
CA ARG A 966 -17.43 15.64 14.42
C ARG A 966 -16.09 15.29 15.07
N CYS A 967 -15.87 15.67 16.33
CA CYS A 967 -14.61 15.47 17.05
C CYS A 967 -13.38 16.06 16.33
N ASN A 968 -13.53 17.23 15.69
CA ASN A 968 -12.42 17.92 15.03
C ASN A 968 -11.86 19.04 15.94
N ILE A 969 -10.80 18.72 16.68
CA ILE A 969 -10.16 19.64 17.63
C ILE A 969 -9.56 20.86 16.94
N THR A 970 -8.98 20.71 15.74
CA THR A 970 -8.30 21.82 15.07
C THR A 970 -9.31 22.87 14.59
N ILE A 971 -10.47 22.45 14.08
CA ILE A 971 -11.59 23.34 13.73
C ILE A 971 -12.18 23.97 14.99
N VAL A 972 -12.32 23.21 16.08
CA VAL A 972 -12.76 23.75 17.39
C VAL A 972 -11.83 24.86 17.87
N ASP A 973 -10.52 24.62 17.87
CA ASP A 973 -9.52 25.61 18.28
C ASP A 973 -9.52 26.83 17.37
N ALA A 974 -9.62 26.64 16.05
CA ALA A 974 -9.73 27.73 15.10
C ALA A 974 -10.99 28.57 15.38
N LEU A 975 -12.16 27.94 15.57
CA LEU A 975 -13.37 28.69 15.89
C LEU A 975 -13.24 29.44 17.23
N CYS A 976 -12.63 28.83 18.25
CA CYS A 976 -12.41 29.45 19.56
C CYS A 976 -11.41 30.62 19.51
N SER A 977 -10.32 30.51 18.75
CA SER A 977 -9.34 31.60 18.61
C SER A 977 -9.92 32.84 17.93
N TYR A 978 -10.98 32.67 17.14
CA TYR A 978 -11.76 33.77 16.54
C TYR A 978 -13.00 34.15 17.38
N GLY A 979 -13.03 33.78 18.66
CA GLY A 979 -14.03 34.25 19.63
C GLY A 979 -15.29 33.40 19.73
N SER A 980 -15.26 32.14 19.29
CA SER A 980 -16.37 31.22 19.58
C SER A 980 -16.37 30.84 21.05
N ASP A 981 -17.45 31.23 21.72
CA ASP A 981 -17.69 30.92 23.12
C ASP A 981 -17.97 29.43 23.33
N ILE A 982 -16.98 28.75 23.92
CA ILE A 982 -17.04 27.34 24.31
C ILE A 982 -18.05 27.08 25.44
N MET A 983 -18.39 28.12 26.22
CA MET A 983 -19.33 28.05 27.34
C MET A 983 -20.77 28.37 26.91
N ALA A 984 -21.02 28.62 25.63
CA ALA A 984 -22.33 28.99 25.13
C ALA A 984 -23.35 27.86 25.34
N ARG A 985 -24.51 28.19 25.92
CA ARG A 985 -25.63 27.28 26.12
C ARG A 985 -26.76 27.54 25.12
N THR A 986 -27.44 26.48 24.67
CA THR A 986 -28.68 26.63 23.86
C THR A 986 -29.78 27.27 24.72
N PRO A 987 -30.91 27.72 24.13
CA PRO A 987 -32.08 28.13 24.91
C PRO A 987 -32.62 27.03 25.85
N SER A 988 -32.37 25.75 25.53
CA SER A 988 -32.68 24.59 26.38
C SER A 988 -31.59 24.26 27.42
N GLY A 989 -30.52 25.05 27.51
CA GLY A 989 -29.43 24.87 28.46
C GLY A 989 -28.34 23.88 28.03
N VAL A 990 -28.46 23.27 26.85
CA VAL A 990 -27.53 22.27 26.31
C VAL A 990 -26.16 22.90 26.06
N THR A 991 -25.10 22.24 26.54
CA THR A 991 -23.69 22.61 26.39
C THR A 991 -22.99 21.80 25.29
N LEU A 992 -21.73 22.13 24.95
CA LEU A 992 -20.95 21.38 23.95
C LEU A 992 -20.69 19.91 24.35
N ILE A 993 -20.56 19.60 25.64
CA ILE A 993 -20.46 18.21 26.13
C ILE A 993 -21.69 17.40 25.75
N HIS A 994 -22.88 17.96 25.92
CA HIS A 994 -24.11 17.30 25.53
C HIS A 994 -24.17 17.11 24.00
N ARG A 995 -23.64 18.07 23.22
CA ARG A 995 -23.56 17.96 21.75
C ARG A 995 -22.56 16.93 21.27
N LEU A 996 -21.42 16.80 21.95
CA LEU A 996 -20.41 15.77 21.69
C LEU A 996 -21.07 14.38 21.76
N VAL A 997 -21.91 14.14 22.77
CA VAL A 997 -22.68 12.90 22.94
C VAL A 997 -23.79 12.74 21.89
N MET A 998 -24.63 13.76 21.68
CA MET A 998 -25.80 13.63 20.79
C MET A 998 -25.44 13.43 19.30
N GLY A 999 -24.27 13.91 18.87
CA GLY A 999 -23.87 13.92 17.46
C GLY A 999 -24.70 14.88 16.58
N HIS A 1000 -24.36 14.98 15.30
CA HIS A 1000 -25.11 15.79 14.33
C HIS A 1000 -26.27 14.98 13.71
N PRO A 1001 -27.48 15.53 13.53
CA PRO A 1001 -28.63 14.79 13.00
C PRO A 1001 -28.42 14.26 11.57
N GLU A 1002 -27.61 14.92 10.74
CA GLU A 1002 -27.23 14.40 9.41
C GLU A 1002 -26.39 13.11 9.49
N ASN A 1003 -25.63 12.88 10.57
CA ASN A 1003 -24.86 11.63 10.75
C ASN A 1003 -25.76 10.38 10.80
N ARG A 1004 -27.08 10.55 11.04
CA ARG A 1004 -28.06 9.46 11.01
C ARG A 1004 -28.43 8.99 9.60
N ASN A 1005 -28.23 9.85 8.58
CA ASN A 1005 -28.69 9.62 7.21
C ASN A 1005 -27.59 9.72 6.13
N THR A 1006 -26.38 10.18 6.47
CA THR A 1006 -25.31 10.47 5.49
C THR A 1006 -24.17 9.45 5.41
N GLY A 1007 -24.17 8.39 6.23
CA GLY A 1007 -23.13 7.35 6.17
C GLY A 1007 -21.72 7.81 6.59
N VAL A 1008 -21.60 8.95 7.29
CA VAL A 1008 -20.31 9.38 7.86
C VAL A 1008 -20.03 8.53 9.11
N PRO A 1009 -18.90 7.80 9.19
CA PRO A 1009 -18.57 6.99 10.37
C PRO A 1009 -18.47 7.87 11.62
N ARG A 1010 -18.98 7.37 12.75
CA ARG A 1010 -18.84 8.07 14.04
C ARG A 1010 -17.36 8.03 14.46
N PRO A 1011 -16.82 9.09 15.09
CA PRO A 1011 -15.43 9.12 15.53
C PRO A 1011 -15.07 7.94 16.45
N SER A 1012 -13.84 7.42 16.37
CA SER A 1012 -13.35 6.39 17.28
C SER A 1012 -13.37 6.85 18.74
N THR A 1013 -13.46 5.90 19.69
CA THR A 1013 -13.41 6.18 21.13
C THR A 1013 -12.18 7.00 21.52
N GLU A 1014 -11.04 6.76 20.88
CA GLU A 1014 -9.80 7.52 21.08
C GLU A 1014 -9.94 8.99 20.64
N LYS A 1015 -10.46 9.23 19.42
CA LYS A 1015 -10.69 10.59 18.91
C LYS A 1015 -11.73 11.35 19.75
N PHE A 1016 -12.72 10.63 20.26
CA PHE A 1016 -13.73 11.16 21.17
C PHE A 1016 -13.10 11.52 22.54
N ASN A 1017 -12.29 10.64 23.13
CA ASN A 1017 -11.56 10.91 24.38
C ASN A 1017 -10.66 12.13 24.24
N SER A 1018 -9.84 12.18 23.19
CA SER A 1018 -8.97 13.32 22.91
C SER A 1018 -9.75 14.63 22.79
N THR A 1019 -10.92 14.61 22.13
CA THR A 1019 -11.80 15.79 22.03
C THR A 1019 -12.37 16.18 23.40
N LEU A 1020 -12.80 15.22 24.22
CA LEU A 1020 -13.31 15.47 25.56
C LEU A 1020 -12.23 16.06 26.48
N GLU A 1021 -11.05 15.45 26.54
CA GLU A 1021 -9.89 15.95 27.29
C GLU A 1021 -9.52 17.37 26.88
N HIS A 1022 -9.52 17.64 25.56
CA HIS A 1022 -9.24 18.98 25.04
C HIS A 1022 -10.29 20.02 25.47
N LEU A 1023 -11.58 19.68 25.37
CA LEU A 1023 -12.66 20.57 25.82
C LEU A 1023 -12.60 20.84 27.33
N ILE A 1024 -12.28 19.82 28.14
CA ILE A 1024 -12.06 19.96 29.59
C ILE A 1024 -10.84 20.85 29.85
N GLY A 1025 -9.75 20.66 29.11
CA GLY A 1025 -8.54 21.50 29.19
C GLY A 1025 -8.81 22.97 28.86
N LYS A 1026 -9.87 23.27 28.09
CA LYS A 1026 -10.36 24.63 27.81
C LYS A 1026 -11.33 25.17 28.88
N GLY A 1027 -11.52 24.44 29.98
CA GLY A 1027 -12.31 24.83 31.15
C GLY A 1027 -13.79 24.45 31.07
N LEU A 1028 -14.18 23.55 30.16
CA LEU A 1028 -15.57 23.12 30.01
C LEU A 1028 -15.98 22.18 31.15
N ASP A 1029 -17.09 22.51 31.81
CA ASP A 1029 -17.61 21.74 32.95
C ASP A 1029 -18.27 20.44 32.49
N VAL A 1030 -17.58 19.31 32.71
CA VAL A 1030 -18.06 17.94 32.42
C VAL A 1030 -19.34 17.59 33.19
N ALA A 1031 -19.56 18.22 34.36
CA ALA A 1031 -20.74 18.02 35.20
C ALA A 1031 -21.89 18.96 34.84
N ALA A 1032 -21.74 19.77 33.78
CA ALA A 1032 -22.77 20.72 33.39
C ALA A 1032 -24.09 20.02 33.07
N THR A 1033 -25.18 20.66 33.49
CA THR A 1033 -26.54 20.21 33.16
C THR A 1033 -27.26 21.17 32.21
N ASP A 1034 -28.18 20.62 31.43
CA ASP A 1034 -29.15 21.44 30.69
C ASP A 1034 -30.24 22.04 31.60
N ASN A 1035 -31.23 22.75 31.02
CA ASN A 1035 -32.32 23.37 31.80
C ASN A 1035 -33.24 22.34 32.46
N TYR A 1036 -33.22 21.10 31.98
CA TYR A 1036 -33.94 19.96 32.55
C TYR A 1036 -33.09 19.18 33.55
N ARG A 1037 -31.91 19.70 33.94
CA ARG A 1037 -30.93 19.05 34.80
C ARG A 1037 -30.37 17.73 34.23
N TRP A 1038 -30.40 17.54 32.92
CA TRP A 1038 -29.76 16.39 32.28
C TRP A 1038 -28.26 16.61 32.20
N THR A 1039 -27.48 15.59 32.57
CA THR A 1039 -26.03 15.51 32.37
C THR A 1039 -25.70 14.70 31.12
N ALA A 1040 -24.43 14.72 30.68
CA ALA A 1040 -23.94 13.88 29.58
C ALA A 1040 -24.35 12.40 29.72
N LEU A 1041 -24.26 11.83 30.94
CA LEU A 1041 -24.64 10.44 31.22
C LEU A 1041 -26.12 10.17 30.89
N HIS A 1042 -27.03 11.09 31.21
CA HIS A 1042 -28.45 10.94 30.86
C HIS A 1042 -28.67 10.90 29.33
N PHE A 1043 -27.93 11.72 28.58
CA PHE A 1043 -27.97 11.68 27.12
C PHE A 1043 -27.39 10.36 26.58
N ILE A 1044 -26.23 9.91 27.06
CA ILE A 1044 -25.61 8.64 26.62
C ILE A 1044 -26.59 7.46 26.81
N THR A 1045 -27.25 7.39 27.97
CA THR A 1045 -28.20 6.31 28.29
C THR A 1045 -29.46 6.28 27.44
N VAL A 1046 -29.86 7.42 26.85
CA VAL A 1046 -31.10 7.53 26.05
C VAL A 1046 -30.85 7.37 24.57
N TYR A 1047 -29.67 7.78 24.07
CA TYR A 1047 -29.31 7.63 22.66
C TYR A 1047 -28.63 6.27 22.35
N GLN A 1048 -28.22 5.50 23.36
CA GLN A 1048 -27.85 4.06 23.41
C GLN A 1048 -26.78 3.47 22.45
N TYR A 1049 -26.35 4.16 21.40
CA TYR A 1049 -25.29 3.64 20.51
C TYR A 1049 -23.89 3.71 21.15
N ASP A 1050 -23.18 2.57 21.26
CA ASP A 1050 -21.83 2.43 21.84
C ASP A 1050 -21.69 3.06 23.24
N ALA A 1051 -22.75 2.94 24.04
CA ALA A 1051 -22.87 3.63 25.32
C ALA A 1051 -21.85 3.16 26.37
N ALA A 1052 -21.33 1.93 26.30
CA ALA A 1052 -20.44 1.34 27.30
C ALA A 1052 -19.13 2.15 27.49
N ASP A 1053 -18.39 2.36 26.40
CA ASP A 1053 -17.11 3.08 26.43
C ASP A 1053 -17.30 4.57 26.77
N LEU A 1054 -18.36 5.18 26.23
CA LEU A 1054 -18.68 6.59 26.50
C LEU A 1054 -19.11 6.81 27.95
N LEU A 1055 -19.86 5.88 28.56
CA LEU A 1055 -20.22 5.94 29.98
C LEU A 1055 -18.97 5.92 30.85
N LEU A 1056 -18.07 4.94 30.64
CA LEU A 1056 -16.81 4.84 31.39
C LEU A 1056 -15.98 6.10 31.23
N LEU A 1057 -15.87 6.62 30.00
CA LEU A 1057 -15.13 7.83 29.70
C LEU A 1057 -15.66 9.05 30.46
N PHE A 1058 -16.97 9.31 30.40
CA PHE A 1058 -17.58 10.47 31.08
C PHE A 1058 -17.62 10.32 32.61
N ILE A 1059 -17.74 9.10 33.13
CA ILE A 1059 -17.63 8.79 34.56
C ILE A 1059 -16.20 9.11 35.04
N ASN A 1060 -15.19 8.60 34.34
CA ASN A 1060 -13.78 8.84 34.66
C ASN A 1060 -13.40 10.31 34.53
N ALA A 1061 -14.01 11.04 33.59
CA ALA A 1061 -13.84 12.47 33.44
C ALA A 1061 -14.47 13.30 34.58
N GLY A 1062 -15.28 12.68 35.46
CA GLY A 1062 -15.85 13.31 36.66
C GLY A 1062 -17.32 13.71 36.56
N THR A 1063 -18.07 13.16 35.59
CA THR A 1063 -19.52 13.41 35.53
C THR A 1063 -20.23 12.76 36.73
N PRO A 1064 -21.08 13.47 37.49
CA PRO A 1064 -21.71 12.89 38.68
C PRO A 1064 -22.66 11.75 38.31
N ILE A 1065 -22.29 10.52 38.72
CA ILE A 1065 -23.00 9.28 38.35
C ILE A 1065 -24.44 9.23 38.90
N ASN A 1066 -24.66 9.83 40.07
CA ASN A 1066 -25.95 9.85 40.78
C ASN A 1066 -26.71 11.19 40.63
N ALA A 1067 -26.36 12.01 39.62
CA ALA A 1067 -27.11 13.23 39.33
C ALA A 1067 -28.56 12.91 38.96
N GLN A 1068 -29.51 13.67 39.52
CA GLN A 1068 -30.93 13.56 39.20
C GLN A 1068 -31.38 14.70 38.27
N ASN A 1069 -32.07 14.33 37.19
CA ASN A 1069 -32.69 15.30 36.30
C ASN A 1069 -33.93 15.97 36.95
N MET A 1070 -34.65 16.84 36.22
CA MET A 1070 -35.84 17.54 36.72
C MET A 1070 -37.00 16.61 37.11
N LYS A 1071 -37.03 15.36 36.62
CA LYS A 1071 -38.00 14.34 37.02
C LYS A 1071 -37.52 13.51 38.21
N GLY A 1072 -36.28 13.70 38.65
CA GLY A 1072 -35.65 12.90 39.69
C GLY A 1072 -35.00 11.62 39.15
N ASP A 1073 -34.98 11.42 37.83
CA ASP A 1073 -34.39 10.22 37.22
C ASP A 1073 -32.86 10.35 37.20
N THR A 1074 -32.16 9.26 37.46
CA THR A 1074 -30.69 9.13 37.32
C THR A 1074 -30.35 8.47 35.98
N ALA A 1075 -29.09 8.49 35.58
CA ALA A 1075 -28.64 7.73 34.41
C ALA A 1075 -28.97 6.23 34.55
N LEU A 1076 -28.81 5.66 35.76
CA LEU A 1076 -29.16 4.27 36.06
C LEU A 1076 -30.67 4.00 35.91
N SER A 1077 -31.51 4.92 36.39
CA SER A 1077 -32.97 4.74 36.28
C SER A 1077 -33.47 4.90 34.84
N LEU A 1078 -32.86 5.79 34.04
CA LEU A 1078 -33.14 5.91 32.61
C LEU A 1078 -32.68 4.68 31.82
N ALA A 1079 -31.49 4.13 32.12
CA ALA A 1079 -31.01 2.90 31.49
C ALA A 1079 -31.93 1.70 31.82
N ALA A 1080 -32.50 1.69 33.03
CA ALA A 1080 -33.46 0.69 33.47
C ALA A 1080 -34.86 0.86 32.81
N GLU A 1081 -35.30 2.09 32.52
CA GLU A 1081 -36.60 2.38 31.89
C GLU A 1081 -36.59 2.15 30.37
N PHE A 1082 -35.51 2.53 29.67
CA PHE A 1082 -35.47 2.62 28.20
C PHE A 1082 -34.69 1.48 27.52
N ALA A 1083 -34.67 0.27 28.07
CA ALA A 1083 -33.92 -0.87 27.52
C ALA A 1083 -34.53 -1.42 26.20
N PHE A 1084 -34.28 -0.77 25.07
CA PHE A 1084 -34.83 -1.16 23.76
C PHE A 1084 -33.90 -2.02 22.90
N GLU A 1085 -32.59 -2.12 23.23
CA GLU A 1085 -31.56 -2.84 22.44
C GLU A 1085 -30.55 -3.60 23.35
N MET A 1086 -29.75 -4.52 22.77
CA MET A 1086 -28.80 -5.40 23.49
C MET A 1086 -27.81 -4.67 24.43
N ASP A 1087 -27.46 -3.42 24.13
CA ASP A 1087 -26.46 -2.63 24.87
C ASP A 1087 -26.99 -2.01 26.17
N ALA A 1088 -28.31 -2.00 26.40
CA ALA A 1088 -28.90 -1.45 27.61
C ALA A 1088 -28.51 -2.23 28.87
N ASN A 1089 -28.34 -3.56 28.75
CA ASN A 1089 -27.88 -4.42 29.85
C ASN A 1089 -26.46 -4.07 30.29
N GLU A 1090 -25.61 -3.68 29.33
CA GLU A 1090 -24.23 -3.30 29.61
C GLU A 1090 -24.16 -1.93 30.29
N CYS A 1091 -25.05 -0.99 29.93
CA CYS A 1091 -25.16 0.30 30.60
C CYS A 1091 -25.50 0.17 32.10
N VAL A 1092 -26.49 -0.68 32.44
CA VAL A 1092 -26.88 -0.92 33.84
C VAL A 1092 -25.74 -1.57 34.62
N LYS A 1093 -25.06 -2.58 34.04
CA LYS A 1093 -23.88 -3.20 34.67
C LYS A 1093 -22.76 -2.20 34.92
N ILE A 1094 -22.41 -1.41 33.90
CA ILE A 1094 -21.31 -0.43 34.01
C ILE A 1094 -21.64 0.60 35.08
N LEU A 1095 -22.83 1.19 35.05
CA LEU A 1095 -23.25 2.19 36.04
C LEU A 1095 -23.20 1.62 37.46
N LEU A 1096 -23.72 0.41 37.70
CA LEU A 1096 -23.64 -0.24 39.01
C LEU A 1096 -22.20 -0.55 39.43
N SER A 1097 -21.37 -1.08 38.51
CA SER A 1097 -19.96 -1.39 38.77
C SER A 1097 -19.12 -0.16 39.11
N GLN A 1098 -19.54 1.02 38.64
CA GLN A 1098 -18.90 2.31 38.91
C GLN A 1098 -19.53 3.05 40.10
N GLY A 1099 -20.42 2.41 40.88
CA GLY A 1099 -20.99 2.95 42.11
C GLY A 1099 -22.25 3.80 41.95
N ALA A 1100 -23.03 3.60 40.88
CA ALA A 1100 -24.37 4.19 40.79
C ALA A 1100 -25.28 3.61 41.89
N ASP A 1101 -26.02 4.48 42.58
CA ASP A 1101 -26.87 4.10 43.71
C ASP A 1101 -28.28 3.70 43.21
N PRO A 1102 -28.64 2.40 43.26
CA PRO A 1102 -29.95 1.93 42.81
C PRO A 1102 -31.10 2.34 43.73
N SER A 1103 -30.81 2.83 44.95
CA SER A 1103 -31.83 3.23 45.93
C SER A 1103 -32.44 4.61 45.68
N ILE A 1104 -31.86 5.39 44.77
CA ILE A 1104 -32.32 6.76 44.46
C ILE A 1104 -33.71 6.71 43.82
N VAL A 1105 -34.66 7.40 44.44
CA VAL A 1105 -36.03 7.53 43.95
C VAL A 1105 -36.23 8.80 43.12
N ASN A 1106 -36.97 8.68 42.02
CA ASN A 1106 -37.42 9.83 41.25
C ASN A 1106 -38.59 10.58 41.94
N LYS A 1107 -39.09 11.64 41.31
CA LYS A 1107 -40.20 12.45 41.88
C LYS A 1107 -41.53 11.70 42.00
N ASN A 1108 -41.65 10.54 41.35
CA ASN A 1108 -42.81 9.66 41.49
C ASN A 1108 -42.61 8.62 42.60
N GLY A 1109 -41.51 8.68 43.34
CA GLY A 1109 -41.15 7.70 44.37
C GLY A 1109 -40.67 6.37 43.82
N LEU A 1110 -40.24 6.31 42.54
CA LEU A 1110 -39.82 5.08 41.88
C LEU A 1110 -38.30 4.98 41.83
N THR A 1111 -37.75 3.86 42.31
CA THR A 1111 -36.34 3.47 42.15
C THR A 1111 -36.04 3.04 40.70
N ALA A 1112 -34.76 2.81 40.37
CA ALA A 1112 -34.39 2.22 39.08
C ALA A 1112 -35.04 0.83 38.87
N LEU A 1113 -35.16 0.03 39.94
CA LEU A 1113 -35.83 -1.27 39.91
C LEU A 1113 -37.33 -1.12 39.61
N ASP A 1114 -38.02 -0.17 40.25
CA ASP A 1114 -39.44 0.09 40.01
C ASP A 1114 -39.70 0.57 38.57
N GLN A 1115 -38.78 1.37 38.02
CA GLN A 1115 -38.84 1.82 36.62
C GLN A 1115 -38.63 0.66 35.64
N ALA A 1116 -37.69 -0.25 35.92
CA ALA A 1116 -37.48 -1.46 35.12
C ALA A 1116 -38.73 -2.37 35.11
N TRP A 1117 -39.35 -2.60 36.27
CA TRP A 1117 -40.60 -3.36 36.38
C TRP A 1117 -41.73 -2.71 35.58
N LYS A 1118 -41.90 -1.40 35.74
CA LYS A 1118 -42.94 -0.64 35.02
C LYS A 1118 -42.72 -0.61 33.51
N ALA A 1119 -41.48 -0.62 33.04
CA ALA A 1119 -41.15 -0.74 31.62
C ALA A 1119 -41.41 -2.16 31.11
N HIS A 1120 -41.03 -3.19 31.87
CA HIS A 1120 -41.27 -4.60 31.56
C HIS A 1120 -42.77 -4.89 31.39
N GLU A 1121 -43.60 -4.41 32.32
CA GLU A 1121 -45.07 -4.53 32.24
C GLU A 1121 -45.68 -3.87 30.99
N LYS A 1122 -45.00 -2.88 30.39
CA LYS A 1122 -45.48 -2.17 29.20
C LYS A 1122 -44.98 -2.75 27.89
N GLN A 1123 -43.82 -3.40 27.86
CA GLN A 1123 -43.10 -3.71 26.62
C GLN A 1123 -42.71 -5.19 26.45
N GLU A 1124 -42.81 -6.04 27.50
CA GLU A 1124 -42.49 -7.48 27.45
C GLU A 1124 -41.11 -7.82 26.82
N LEU A 1125 -40.06 -7.06 27.13
CA LEU A 1125 -38.70 -7.31 26.62
C LEU A 1125 -37.89 -8.17 27.59
N GLU A 1126 -37.32 -9.28 27.10
CA GLU A 1126 -36.50 -10.23 27.90
C GLU A 1126 -35.30 -9.55 28.59
N HIS A 1127 -34.72 -8.50 27.98
CA HIS A 1127 -33.60 -7.75 28.54
C HIS A 1127 -33.94 -6.99 29.83
N LEU A 1128 -35.19 -6.57 30.01
CA LEU A 1128 -35.63 -5.89 31.24
C LEU A 1128 -35.65 -6.85 32.45
N ILE A 1129 -35.92 -8.15 32.23
CA ILE A 1129 -35.85 -9.16 33.30
C ILE A 1129 -34.43 -9.26 33.86
N PHE A 1130 -33.43 -9.28 32.98
CA PHE A 1130 -32.02 -9.30 33.38
C PHE A 1130 -31.63 -8.05 34.20
N ASN A 1131 -32.07 -6.85 33.77
CA ASN A 1131 -31.81 -5.61 34.51
C ASN A 1131 -32.54 -5.59 35.87
N ILE A 1132 -33.76 -6.14 35.94
CA ILE A 1132 -34.51 -6.32 37.19
C ILE A 1132 -33.73 -7.21 38.16
N GLU A 1133 -33.23 -8.36 37.72
CA GLU A 1133 -32.43 -9.27 38.57
C GLU A 1133 -31.15 -8.58 39.07
N LEU A 1134 -30.44 -7.88 38.18
CA LEU A 1134 -29.21 -7.18 38.50
C LEU A 1134 -29.40 -6.04 39.51
N LEU A 1135 -30.44 -5.21 39.31
CA LEU A 1135 -30.80 -4.14 40.23
C LEU A 1135 -31.26 -4.68 41.59
N ASN A 1136 -32.01 -5.79 41.59
CA ASN A 1136 -32.46 -6.45 42.82
C ASN A 1136 -31.28 -7.01 43.63
N MET A 1137 -30.27 -7.59 42.99
CA MET A 1137 -29.03 -8.01 43.64
C MET A 1137 -28.26 -6.82 44.22
N ALA A 1138 -28.10 -5.72 43.46
CA ALA A 1138 -27.40 -4.53 43.93
C ALA A 1138 -28.08 -3.86 45.14
N LEU A 1139 -29.42 -3.84 45.18
CA LEU A 1139 -30.20 -3.38 46.33
C LEU A 1139 -30.01 -4.27 47.57
N GLN A 1140 -29.78 -5.58 47.40
CA GLN A 1140 -29.52 -6.52 48.51
C GLN A 1140 -28.09 -6.41 49.05
N ASP A 1141 -27.09 -6.19 48.19
CA ASP A 1141 -25.70 -6.01 48.60
C ASP A 1141 -25.48 -4.72 49.40
N GLN A 1142 -26.20 -3.65 49.06
CA GLN A 1142 -26.15 -2.39 49.81
C GLN A 1142 -26.75 -2.55 51.22
N ILE A 1143 -27.80 -3.37 51.35
CA ILE A 1143 -28.34 -3.80 52.66
C ILE A 1143 -27.29 -4.62 53.43
N MET A 1144 -26.52 -5.48 52.77
CA MET A 1144 -25.43 -6.23 53.40
C MET A 1144 -24.27 -5.34 53.83
N GLU A 1145 -23.88 -4.32 53.07
CA GLU A 1145 -22.85 -3.34 53.44
C GLU A 1145 -23.26 -2.47 54.64
N ASP A 1146 -24.52 -2.03 54.68
CA ASP A 1146 -25.09 -1.29 55.82
C ASP A 1146 -25.24 -2.18 57.07
N ILE A 1147 -25.57 -3.46 56.90
CA ILE A 1147 -25.56 -4.47 57.97
C ILE A 1147 -24.12 -4.69 58.47
N TRP A 1148 -23.13 -4.79 57.59
CA TRP A 1148 -21.71 -4.93 57.97
C TRP A 1148 -21.17 -3.71 58.73
N ARG A 1149 -21.59 -2.49 58.38
CA ARG A 1149 -21.26 -1.28 59.14
C ARG A 1149 -21.92 -1.24 60.53
N LEU A 1150 -23.14 -1.75 60.66
CA LEU A 1150 -23.83 -1.88 61.95
C LEU A 1150 -23.17 -2.91 62.89
N PHE A 1151 -22.49 -3.92 62.35
CA PHE A 1151 -21.74 -4.91 63.13
C PHE A 1151 -20.30 -4.51 63.47
N ALA A 1152 -19.73 -3.50 62.80
CA ALA A 1152 -18.37 -3.03 63.07
C ALA A 1152 -18.25 -2.05 64.25
N ASP A 1153 -19.36 -1.48 64.72
CA ASP A 1153 -19.42 -0.53 65.84
C ASP A 1153 -20.09 -1.11 67.12
N ALA A 1154 -20.06 -2.44 67.33
CA ALA A 1154 -20.57 -3.12 68.53
C ALA A 1154 -19.52 -3.91 69.29
#